data_AF-A0AAW0DZ31-F1
#
_entry.id   AF-A0AAW0DZ31-F1
#
_cell.length_a   1.000
_cell.length_b   1.000
_cell.length_c   1.000
_cell.angle_alpha   90.00
_cell.angle_beta   90.00
_cell.angle_gamma   90.00
#
_symmetry.space_group_name_H-M   'P 1'
#
loop_
_entity.id
_entity.type
_entity.pdbx_description
1 polymer ?
#
loop_
_entity_poly.entity_id
_entity_poly.type
_entity_poly.pdbx_seq_one_letter_code
_entity_poly.pdbx_strand_id
1 'polypeptide(L)'
;MGRRVKLLRGAQRTAEEFVLTTSVADFLSPTPEAPIDTVVERVSADGRRVHPEVISVQPPSPVKRARISTQAADTAWNEDLLPFEPEGLNGERYDMELGGFFMPKPPKRAKKTFKPSDQILCDFRPLRDKYLAELLRSDGCGDASEDHCPTPGCDATPTIRCTQCHGEMLYCGTCCKEMHAANPLHIIERWNGVFFERTSLKELGLRIQFGHANCTCPQAGHKNFIVLDVGGVHEVAVDFCGCERELEMGLHRTQLLQRRWFPATHEYPRTAITFQLLDMFQIQTLQAKTTAYDYYTTLEKLTNGVGTALPKRYREFLRVVRFHRHLMMLKRGGRGHAASGVCGTTAGELAIRCPACPRPGVNLPDGWEDAPPETRFIYIIFLALDACFRLKRRLVSSDLRDPGLGTGWAYFVEPGPYREFLLTVTDQEEMSTCSGLAALDYANTKFSRGYSVTGVGMGVCARHEFVQPTGVGDLQKGERYANMDYVFASFLRWLDARLRKIVSYDIVCQWFKKLAERLKHLPPLVRIHIIMEIYRFVIPKMHIHAHLLLCQLKFSLNYTPGAGQTDGEGIERPWSNVETLARGLPNSLLINVGGVATSTREMGPGSRHDTLDDHFAFWNWWKLVTIVALIRKRLDNAKREGEVQEDSFKTFTAEQIERVPVWEKMVEAFEHDPANSPNPYEVKTSGMLTLGAHHQIRCL
;
A
#
# COMPACT_ATOMS: atom_id res chain seq x y z
N MET A 1 23.27 15.73 76.68
CA MET A 1 24.63 16.13 77.10
C MET A 1 25.25 16.97 75.97
N GLY A 2 25.59 18.24 76.25
CA GLY A 2 26.44 19.18 75.46
C GLY A 2 26.01 19.53 74.00
N ARG A 3 25.44 20.71 73.69
CA ARG A 3 26.09 22.04 73.39
C ARG A 3 26.99 21.99 72.14
N ARG A 4 26.99 22.89 71.12
CA ARG A 4 26.60 24.31 70.93
C ARG A 4 26.67 24.64 69.40
N VAL A 5 25.68 25.33 68.81
CA VAL A 5 25.68 26.75 68.31
C VAL A 5 26.36 27.00 66.93
N LYS A 6 25.54 27.21 65.87
CA LYS A 6 25.26 28.45 65.07
C LYS A 6 26.45 29.13 64.37
N LEU A 7 26.29 29.42 63.07
CA LEU A 7 26.20 30.80 62.56
C LEU A 7 25.71 30.87 61.09
N LEU A 8 24.66 31.67 60.90
CA LEU A 8 24.18 32.24 59.64
C LEU A 8 25.11 33.38 59.20
N ARG A 9 25.21 33.63 57.88
CA ARG A 9 25.21 34.98 57.29
C ARG A 9 25.03 34.88 55.76
N GLY A 10 23.92 35.42 55.27
CA GLY A 10 23.79 35.83 53.88
C GLY A 10 24.43 37.21 53.68
N ALA A 11 24.81 37.49 52.44
CA ALA A 11 24.97 38.85 51.93
C ALA A 11 24.58 38.87 50.44
N GLN A 12 23.82 39.90 50.11
CA GLN A 12 23.14 40.20 48.86
C GLN A 12 23.98 41.16 48.00
N ARG A 13 23.71 41.17 46.68
CA ARG A 13 24.08 42.16 45.63
C ARG A 13 25.54 42.06 45.15
N THR A 14 25.84 42.09 43.86
CA THR A 14 25.41 43.06 42.84
C THR A 14 25.28 42.45 41.44
N ALA A 15 24.39 43.02 40.64
CA ALA A 15 24.35 42.87 39.19
C ALA A 15 25.44 43.73 38.57
N GLU A 16 26.30 43.14 37.73
CA GLU A 16 27.12 43.87 36.77
C GLU A 16 27.03 43.15 35.41
N GLU A 17 26.65 43.92 34.41
CA GLU A 17 26.62 43.55 33.00
C GLU A 17 28.02 43.18 32.52
N PHE A 18 28.20 41.96 32.02
CA PHE A 18 29.30 41.63 31.12
C PHE A 18 28.71 41.24 29.77
N VAL A 19 28.78 42.18 28.85
CA VAL A 19 28.57 41.98 27.41
C VAL A 19 29.76 41.16 26.90
N LEU A 20 29.53 39.88 26.61
CA LEU A 20 30.43 39.07 25.79
C LEU A 20 29.76 38.84 24.44
N THR A 21 30.16 39.67 23.47
CA THR A 21 29.93 39.43 22.05
C THR A 21 30.78 38.23 21.63
N THR A 22 30.16 37.08 21.39
CA THR A 22 30.81 35.95 20.71
C THR A 22 29.99 35.63 19.47
N SER A 23 30.61 35.82 18.30
CA SER A 23 29.97 35.59 17.00
C SER A 23 29.96 34.11 16.65
N VAL A 24 28.95 33.69 15.89
CA VAL A 24 28.72 32.31 15.43
C VAL A 24 29.84 31.77 14.52
N ALA A 25 30.82 32.60 14.13
CA ALA A 25 31.92 32.21 13.25
C ALA A 25 32.97 31.29 13.92
N ASP A 26 33.05 31.24 15.26
CA ASP A 26 34.09 30.45 15.95
C ASP A 26 33.79 28.94 16.02
N PHE A 27 32.63 28.47 15.56
CA PHE A 27 32.25 27.06 15.54
C PHE A 27 32.58 26.30 14.23
N LEU A 28 33.16 26.96 13.22
CA LEU A 28 33.37 26.36 11.89
C LEU A 28 34.86 26.29 11.51
N SER A 29 35.66 25.64 12.35
CA SER A 29 37.00 25.15 11.99
C SER A 29 37.07 23.63 12.22
N PRO A 30 37.30 22.79 11.19
CA PRO A 30 37.37 21.35 11.39
C PRO A 30 38.72 20.97 12.03
N THR A 31 38.67 20.56 13.30
CA THR A 31 39.77 19.79 13.91
C THR A 31 39.70 18.33 13.43
N PRO A 32 40.84 17.65 13.21
CA PRO A 32 40.84 16.23 12.87
C PRO A 32 40.27 15.41 14.04
N GLU A 33 39.15 14.72 13.81
CA GLU A 33 38.42 13.94 14.81
C GLU A 33 39.28 12.78 15.36
N ALA A 34 39.32 12.66 16.68
CA ALA A 34 40.00 11.57 17.39
C ALA A 34 39.29 10.22 17.17
N PRO A 35 39.98 9.07 17.31
CA PRO A 35 39.39 7.74 17.18
C PRO A 35 38.21 7.54 18.14
N ILE A 36 37.14 6.88 17.67
CA ILE A 36 35.95 6.58 18.49
C ILE A 36 36.09 5.17 19.06
N ASP A 37 36.23 5.08 20.38
CA ASP A 37 36.23 3.82 21.11
C ASP A 37 34.80 3.27 21.21
N THR A 38 34.57 2.09 20.65
CA THR A 38 33.25 1.43 20.64
C THR A 38 33.33 0.11 21.40
N VAL A 39 32.37 -0.14 22.29
CA VAL A 39 32.31 -1.41 23.06
C VAL A 39 31.59 -2.48 22.24
N VAL A 40 32.24 -3.60 21.99
CA VAL A 40 31.67 -4.77 21.32
C VAL A 40 31.62 -5.94 22.30
N GLU A 41 30.48 -6.63 22.37
CA GLU A 41 30.33 -7.83 23.19
C GLU A 41 30.83 -9.07 22.44
N ARG A 42 31.85 -9.74 23.00
CA ARG A 42 32.32 -11.05 22.50
C ARG A 42 31.87 -12.16 23.43
N VAL A 43 31.39 -13.24 22.84
CA VAL A 43 31.02 -14.47 23.55
C VAL A 43 32.26 -15.37 23.64
N SER A 44 32.49 -15.96 24.80
CA SER A 44 33.54 -16.97 25.02
C SER A 44 33.39 -18.16 24.07
N ALA A 45 34.48 -18.85 23.76
CA ALA A 45 34.49 -19.97 22.80
C ALA A 45 33.55 -21.14 23.19
N ASP A 46 33.18 -21.25 24.47
CA ASP A 46 32.21 -22.23 24.99
C ASP A 46 30.75 -21.71 24.98
N GLY A 47 30.50 -20.49 24.49
CA GLY A 47 29.17 -19.91 24.30
C GLY A 47 28.47 -19.45 25.58
N ARG A 48 29.14 -19.49 26.74
CA ARG A 48 28.48 -19.35 28.05
C ARG A 48 28.70 -18.00 28.73
N ARG A 49 29.67 -17.18 28.31
CA ARG A 49 29.97 -15.89 28.93
C ARG A 49 30.17 -14.80 27.88
N VAL A 50 29.72 -13.59 28.19
CA VAL A 50 29.86 -12.41 27.34
C VAL A 50 30.83 -11.45 28.03
N HIS A 51 31.85 -11.00 27.30
CA HIS A 51 32.80 -10.01 27.78
C HIS A 51 32.75 -8.77 26.87
N PRO A 52 32.64 -7.55 27.43
CA PRO A 52 32.76 -6.32 26.67
C PRO A 52 34.25 -6.06 26.33
N GLU A 53 34.53 -5.85 25.05
CA GLU A 53 35.86 -5.50 24.52
C GLU A 53 35.75 -4.12 23.85
N VAL A 54 36.64 -3.19 24.20
CA VAL A 54 36.67 -1.84 23.60
C VAL A 54 37.53 -1.89 22.34
N ILE A 55 36.93 -1.55 21.20
CA ILE A 55 37.62 -1.48 19.90
C ILE A 55 37.61 -0.03 19.43
N SER A 56 38.80 0.50 19.15
CA SER A 56 38.95 1.84 18.59
C SER A 56 38.75 1.79 17.07
N VAL A 57 37.73 2.49 16.56
CA VAL A 57 37.39 2.53 15.13
C VAL A 57 37.83 3.88 14.56
N GLN A 58 38.64 3.83 13.50
CA GLN A 58 39.00 5.03 12.75
C GLN A 58 37.81 5.50 11.90
N PRO A 59 37.47 6.79 11.90
CA PRO A 59 36.40 7.31 11.07
C PRO A 59 36.72 7.11 9.57
N PRO A 60 35.75 6.74 8.72
CA PRO A 60 35.97 6.59 7.29
C PRO A 60 36.38 7.93 6.66
N SER A 61 37.25 7.89 5.66
CA SER A 61 37.74 9.09 4.96
C SER A 61 36.58 9.95 4.44
N PRO A 62 36.69 11.30 4.51
CA PRO A 62 35.62 12.18 4.06
C PRO A 62 35.29 11.92 2.59
N VAL A 63 34.05 11.54 2.31
CA VAL A 63 33.52 11.45 0.95
C VAL A 63 33.57 12.86 0.35
N LYS A 64 34.26 13.03 -0.80
CA LYS A 64 34.26 14.30 -1.55
C LYS A 64 32.82 14.73 -1.83
N ARG A 65 32.35 15.79 -1.17
CA ARG A 65 31.07 16.44 -1.48
C ARG A 65 31.12 16.98 -2.91
N ALA A 66 30.15 16.60 -3.73
CA ALA A 66 29.84 17.32 -4.96
C ALA A 66 29.46 18.76 -4.59
N ARG A 67 30.03 19.75 -5.29
CA ARG A 67 29.77 21.17 -5.08
C ARG A 67 28.28 21.45 -5.32
N ILE A 68 27.56 21.75 -4.24
CA ILE A 68 26.30 22.50 -4.28
C ILE A 68 26.67 23.89 -3.74
N SER A 69 26.61 24.92 -4.58
CA SER A 69 26.80 26.31 -4.11
C SER A 69 25.49 26.81 -3.51
N THR A 70 25.47 26.95 -2.19
CA THR A 70 24.45 27.70 -1.45
C THR A 70 25.03 29.06 -1.07
N GLN A 71 24.60 30.12 -1.73
CA GLN A 71 24.58 31.45 -1.09
C GLN A 71 23.25 31.56 -0.35
N ALA A 72 23.31 31.67 0.97
CA ALA A 72 22.19 32.03 1.82
C ALA A 72 21.96 33.54 1.71
N ALA A 73 20.71 33.95 1.54
CA ALA A 73 20.29 35.34 1.72
C ALA A 73 19.22 35.35 2.82
N ASP A 74 19.52 36.13 3.85
CA ASP A 74 18.68 36.45 4.99
C ASP A 74 17.35 37.08 4.55
N THR A 75 16.33 36.77 5.34
CA THR A 75 15.00 37.38 5.29
C THR A 75 15.06 38.85 5.70
N ALA A 76 14.82 39.75 4.75
CA ALA A 76 14.24 41.06 5.00
C ALA A 76 13.16 41.31 3.94
N TRP A 77 11.92 41.52 4.40
CA TRP A 77 10.80 41.91 3.57
C TRP A 77 11.06 43.30 3.00
N ASN A 78 11.24 43.41 1.69
CA ASN A 78 11.17 44.67 0.94
C ASN A 78 9.95 44.61 0.02
N GLU A 79 9.03 45.56 0.18
CA GLU A 79 7.73 45.65 -0.49
C GLU A 79 7.76 46.22 -1.92
N ASP A 80 8.92 46.48 -2.52
CA ASP A 80 8.98 47.17 -3.82
C ASP A 80 9.84 46.43 -4.86
N LEU A 81 9.31 45.38 -5.51
CA LEU A 81 9.79 44.96 -6.83
C LEU A 81 8.64 44.37 -7.68
N LEU A 82 8.38 45.05 -8.80
CA LEU A 82 7.36 44.78 -9.82
C LEU A 82 7.50 43.38 -10.48
N PRO A 83 6.43 42.82 -11.07
CA PRO A 83 6.46 41.50 -11.69
C PRO A 83 7.32 41.49 -12.96
N PHE A 84 8.33 40.62 -12.98
CA PHE A 84 9.17 40.34 -14.15
C PHE A 84 8.50 39.29 -15.04
N GLU A 85 8.08 39.69 -16.25
CA GLU A 85 7.65 38.79 -17.32
C GLU A 85 8.89 38.14 -17.98
N PRO A 86 8.95 36.81 -18.11
CA PRO A 86 10.03 36.17 -18.85
C PRO A 86 9.69 36.12 -20.34
N GLU A 87 10.25 37.06 -21.10
CA GLU A 87 10.49 36.89 -22.53
C GLU A 87 11.59 35.82 -22.75
N GLY A 88 11.34 34.91 -23.69
CA GLY A 88 12.39 34.29 -24.49
C GLY A 88 13.09 33.03 -23.95
N LEU A 89 12.38 31.90 -23.91
CA LEU A 89 12.99 30.58 -24.15
C LEU A 89 12.10 29.79 -25.12
N ASN A 90 12.40 29.95 -26.41
CA ASN A 90 11.83 29.18 -27.51
C ASN A 90 12.19 27.69 -27.36
N GLY A 91 11.29 26.92 -26.76
CA GLY A 91 11.16 25.50 -27.04
C GLY A 91 10.24 25.35 -28.25
N GLU A 92 10.82 25.17 -29.44
CA GLU A 92 10.08 24.81 -30.65
C GLU A 92 9.40 23.45 -30.44
N ARG A 93 8.15 23.48 -29.97
CA ARG A 93 7.16 22.46 -30.23
C ARG A 93 6.73 22.62 -31.68
N TYR A 94 6.93 21.59 -32.49
CA TYR A 94 6.21 21.42 -33.74
C TYR A 94 4.73 21.15 -33.43
N ASP A 95 3.95 22.21 -33.22
CA ASP A 95 2.50 22.19 -33.37
C ASP A 95 2.21 22.41 -34.86
N MET A 96 1.86 21.33 -35.56
CA MET A 96 1.37 21.42 -36.92
C MET A 96 -0.11 21.82 -36.86
N GLU A 97 -0.39 23.09 -37.15
CA GLU A 97 -1.76 23.62 -37.27
C GLU A 97 -2.52 22.90 -38.39
N LEU A 98 -3.50 22.07 -38.02
CA LEU A 98 -4.55 21.64 -38.95
C LEU A 98 -5.78 22.53 -38.75
N GLY A 99 -6.14 23.22 -39.83
CA GLY A 99 -7.23 24.19 -39.92
C GLY A 99 -8.58 23.64 -39.41
N GLY A 100 -9.28 24.50 -38.67
CA GLY A 100 -10.50 24.14 -37.96
C GLY A 100 -11.72 23.96 -38.86
N PHE A 101 -12.53 22.95 -38.52
CA PHE A 101 -13.96 22.93 -38.79
C PHE A 101 -14.73 23.04 -37.46
N PHE A 102 -15.58 24.05 -37.39
CA PHE A 102 -16.32 24.47 -36.20
C PHE A 102 -17.53 23.56 -35.98
N MET A 103 -17.47 22.65 -35.01
CA MET A 103 -18.69 22.03 -34.46
C MET A 103 -19.24 22.87 -33.30
N PRO A 104 -20.56 23.13 -33.23
CA PRO A 104 -21.14 23.92 -32.16
C PRO A 104 -20.94 23.22 -30.82
N LYS A 105 -20.20 23.88 -29.92
CA LYS A 105 -19.97 23.39 -28.55
C LYS A 105 -21.33 23.22 -27.85
N PRO A 106 -21.56 22.11 -27.12
CA PRO A 106 -22.73 21.98 -26.28
C PRO A 106 -22.80 23.17 -25.30
N PRO A 107 -24.01 23.63 -24.92
CA PRO A 107 -24.16 24.82 -24.10
C PRO A 107 -23.32 24.68 -22.84
N LYS A 108 -22.37 25.60 -22.67
CA LYS A 108 -21.52 25.67 -21.47
C LYS A 108 -22.46 25.79 -20.27
N ARG A 109 -22.56 24.75 -19.45
CA ARG A 109 -23.14 24.87 -18.11
C ARG A 109 -22.45 26.06 -17.44
N ALA A 110 -23.25 27.00 -16.92
CA ALA A 110 -22.72 28.16 -16.20
C ALA A 110 -21.65 27.69 -15.22
N LYS A 111 -20.41 28.16 -15.40
CA LYS A 111 -19.34 27.86 -14.45
C LYS A 111 -19.80 28.45 -13.13
N LYS A 112 -20.03 27.61 -12.12
CA LYS A 112 -20.16 28.07 -10.75
C LYS A 112 -18.89 28.87 -10.45
N THR A 113 -19.04 30.18 -10.25
CA THR A 113 -17.96 31.06 -9.80
C THR A 113 -17.69 30.71 -8.35
N PHE A 114 -16.75 29.80 -8.13
CA PHE A 114 -16.21 29.55 -6.80
C PHE A 114 -15.36 30.76 -6.41
N LYS A 115 -15.57 31.28 -5.19
CA LYS A 115 -14.62 32.25 -4.62
C LYS A 115 -13.23 31.60 -4.63
N PRO A 116 -12.17 32.36 -4.98
CA PRO A 116 -10.79 31.93 -4.77
C PRO A 116 -10.57 31.46 -3.31
N SER A 117 -9.77 30.42 -3.09
CA SER A 117 -9.60 29.79 -1.76
C SER A 117 -8.98 30.74 -0.73
N ASP A 118 -8.16 31.68 -1.18
CA ASP A 118 -7.57 32.79 -0.43
C ASP A 118 -8.62 33.77 0.09
N GLN A 119 -9.68 34.05 -0.67
CA GLN A 119 -10.74 34.95 -0.22
C GLN A 119 -11.46 34.43 1.04
N ILE A 120 -11.66 33.12 1.15
CA ILE A 120 -12.28 32.50 2.34
C ILE A 120 -11.39 32.69 3.58
N LEU A 121 -10.07 32.57 3.41
CA LEU A 121 -9.10 32.79 4.50
C LEU A 121 -9.06 34.26 4.92
N CYS A 122 -9.12 35.17 3.95
CA CYS A 122 -9.23 36.61 4.19
C CYS A 122 -10.53 36.97 4.93
N ASP A 123 -11.66 36.37 4.55
CA ASP A 123 -12.95 36.54 5.21
C ASP A 123 -12.95 35.96 6.65
N PHE A 124 -12.22 34.87 6.92
CA PHE A 124 -12.10 34.25 8.24
C PHE A 124 -11.19 35.03 9.20
N ARG A 125 -10.10 35.63 8.71
CA ARG A 125 -9.11 36.36 9.52
C ARG A 125 -9.71 37.37 10.52
N PRO A 126 -10.67 38.24 10.16
CA PRO A 126 -11.29 39.16 11.12
C PRO A 126 -12.32 38.49 12.05
N LEU A 127 -12.73 37.24 11.78
CA LEU A 127 -13.72 36.50 12.58
C LEU A 127 -13.08 35.58 13.63
N ARG A 128 -11.75 35.43 13.65
CA ARG A 128 -11.06 34.48 14.54
C ARG A 128 -11.43 34.63 16.02
N ASP A 129 -11.53 35.86 16.53
CA ASP A 129 -11.86 36.09 17.94
C ASP A 129 -13.28 35.61 18.26
N LYS A 130 -14.22 35.74 17.31
CA LYS A 130 -15.58 35.23 17.47
C LYS A 130 -15.60 33.70 17.49
N TYR A 131 -14.89 33.06 16.56
CA TYR A 131 -14.78 31.60 16.53
C TYR A 131 -14.09 31.06 17.78
N LEU A 132 -13.03 31.72 18.25
CA LEU A 132 -12.34 31.36 19.48
C LEU A 132 -13.26 31.51 20.70
N ALA A 133 -14.06 32.58 20.77
CA ALA A 133 -15.05 32.75 21.84
C ALA A 133 -16.07 31.60 21.88
N GLU A 134 -16.57 31.15 20.72
CA GLU A 134 -17.49 30.00 20.65
C GLU A 134 -16.82 28.67 21.03
N LEU A 135 -15.55 28.48 20.66
CA LEU A 135 -14.78 27.30 21.10
C LEU A 135 -14.60 27.29 22.63
N LEU A 136 -14.18 28.42 23.22
CA LEU A 136 -14.02 28.56 24.66
C LEU A 136 -15.36 28.45 25.41
N ARG A 137 -16.44 28.94 24.81
CA ARG A 137 -17.80 28.77 25.33
C ARG A 137 -18.20 27.29 25.37
N SER A 138 -17.85 26.53 24.34
CA SER A 138 -18.05 25.07 24.26
C SER A 138 -17.17 24.32 25.26
N ASP A 139 -15.98 24.84 25.59
CA ASP A 139 -15.11 24.26 26.64
C ASP A 139 -15.68 24.48 28.05
N GLY A 140 -16.50 25.52 28.24
CA GLY A 140 -17.26 25.79 29.47
C GLY A 140 -18.69 25.22 29.45
N CYS A 141 -19.55 25.68 30.37
CA CYS A 141 -20.94 25.24 30.46
C CYS A 141 -21.87 25.85 29.40
N GLY A 142 -21.38 26.71 28.51
CA GLY A 142 -22.20 27.37 27.49
C GLY A 142 -23.44 28.07 28.08
N ASP A 143 -24.61 27.78 27.51
CA ASP A 143 -25.93 28.27 27.99
C ASP A 143 -26.56 27.37 29.07
N ALA A 144 -25.87 26.32 29.54
CA ALA A 144 -26.36 25.46 30.61
C ALA A 144 -26.35 26.24 31.94
N SER A 145 -27.34 27.11 32.07
CA SER A 145 -27.61 28.00 33.20
C SER A 145 -28.70 27.44 34.11
N GLU A 146 -29.26 26.28 33.75
CA GLU A 146 -30.36 25.65 34.47
C GLU A 146 -29.83 24.75 35.59
N ASP A 147 -30.29 25.01 36.81
CA ASP A 147 -30.05 24.17 37.99
C ASP A 147 -30.77 22.80 37.93
N HIS A 148 -31.56 22.56 36.87
CA HIS A 148 -32.44 21.41 36.72
C HIS A 148 -32.06 20.60 35.49
N CYS A 149 -32.19 19.28 35.60
CA CYS A 149 -31.91 18.40 34.48
C CYS A 149 -32.96 18.62 33.35
N PRO A 150 -32.55 18.69 32.07
CA PRO A 150 -33.47 18.85 30.95
C PRO A 150 -34.46 17.69 30.76
N THR A 151 -34.27 16.58 31.49
CA THR A 151 -35.16 15.43 31.42
C THR A 151 -36.46 15.75 32.16
N PRO A 152 -37.63 15.67 31.51
CA PRO A 152 -38.91 15.98 32.15
C PRO A 152 -39.11 15.19 33.45
N GLY A 153 -39.42 15.90 34.55
CA GLY A 153 -39.65 15.29 35.87
C GLY A 153 -38.38 14.95 36.65
N CYS A 154 -37.21 15.43 36.24
CA CYS A 154 -35.95 15.25 36.97
C CYS A 154 -35.44 16.57 37.55
N ASP A 155 -35.54 16.72 38.88
CA ASP A 155 -35.09 17.91 39.60
C ASP A 155 -33.62 17.82 40.08
N ALA A 156 -32.86 16.84 39.56
CA ALA A 156 -31.47 16.64 39.95
C ALA A 156 -30.55 17.65 39.24
N THR A 157 -29.53 18.12 39.95
CA THR A 157 -28.55 19.06 39.40
C THR A 157 -27.77 18.44 38.24
N PRO A 158 -27.77 19.06 37.06
CA PRO A 158 -27.06 18.54 35.90
C PRO A 158 -25.59 18.95 35.93
N THR A 159 -24.68 17.98 35.91
CA THR A 159 -23.22 18.23 35.91
C THR A 159 -22.49 17.47 34.82
N ILE A 160 -23.21 16.69 34.01
CA ILE A 160 -22.61 15.74 33.08
C ILE A 160 -23.00 16.09 31.65
N ARG A 161 -22.01 16.08 30.75
CA ARG A 161 -22.25 16.22 29.31
C ARG A 161 -21.64 15.07 28.53
N CYS A 162 -22.16 14.86 27.33
CA CYS A 162 -21.53 14.00 26.33
C CYS A 162 -20.97 14.86 25.19
N THR A 163 -19.71 14.62 24.81
CA THR A 163 -19.05 15.38 23.74
C THR A 163 -19.38 14.87 22.33
N GLN A 164 -20.18 13.80 22.23
CA GLN A 164 -20.55 13.16 20.97
C GLN A 164 -22.05 13.23 20.66
N CYS A 165 -22.89 13.53 21.66
CA CYS A 165 -24.31 13.80 21.45
C CYS A 165 -24.50 15.21 20.89
N HIS A 166 -25.58 15.40 20.14
CA HIS A 166 -25.95 16.72 19.64
C HIS A 166 -26.61 17.53 20.78
N GLY A 167 -26.07 18.71 21.07
CA GLY A 167 -26.55 19.63 22.10
C GLY A 167 -25.59 19.77 23.28
N GLU A 168 -25.38 21.00 23.73
CA GLU A 168 -24.44 21.38 24.81
C GLU A 168 -25.08 21.31 26.21
N MET A 169 -26.21 20.61 26.36
CA MET A 169 -26.93 20.56 27.64
C MET A 169 -26.24 19.65 28.65
N LEU A 170 -26.32 20.04 29.92
CA LEU A 170 -25.89 19.22 31.04
C LEU A 170 -27.06 18.33 31.51
N TYR A 171 -26.75 17.11 31.94
CA TYR A 171 -27.68 16.15 32.52
C TYR A 171 -27.18 15.69 33.90
N CYS A 172 -28.09 15.19 34.73
CA CYS A 172 -27.69 14.48 35.93
C CYS A 172 -27.10 13.10 35.57
N GLY A 173 -26.40 12.45 36.52
CA GLY A 173 -25.76 11.16 36.28
C GLY A 173 -26.72 10.05 35.83
N THR A 174 -27.92 9.99 36.41
CA THR A 174 -28.93 8.97 36.09
C THR A 174 -29.49 9.16 34.69
N CYS A 175 -29.95 10.37 34.35
CA CYS A 175 -30.51 10.66 33.02
C CYS A 175 -29.45 10.49 31.93
N CYS A 176 -28.21 10.91 32.19
CA CYS A 176 -27.10 10.66 31.27
C CYS A 176 -26.87 9.16 31.05
N LYS A 177 -26.88 8.35 32.13
CA LYS A 177 -26.73 6.89 32.04
C LYS A 177 -27.81 6.25 31.18
N GLU A 178 -29.07 6.61 31.41
CA GLU A 178 -30.23 6.05 30.70
C GLU A 178 -30.22 6.43 29.21
N MET A 179 -29.94 7.70 28.89
CA MET A 179 -29.84 8.19 27.52
C MET A 179 -28.74 7.47 26.71
N HIS A 180 -27.64 7.10 27.37
CA HIS A 180 -26.49 6.44 26.75
C HIS A 180 -26.52 4.91 26.83
N ALA A 181 -27.62 4.29 27.30
CA ALA A 181 -27.73 2.83 27.35
C ALA A 181 -27.55 2.18 25.96
N ALA A 182 -28.00 2.86 24.89
CA ALA A 182 -27.83 2.42 23.51
C ALA A 182 -26.48 2.81 22.90
N ASN A 183 -25.76 3.77 23.49
CA ASN A 183 -24.49 4.31 23.00
C ASN A 183 -23.43 4.28 24.12
N PRO A 184 -23.03 3.09 24.60
CA PRO A 184 -22.29 2.95 25.85
C PRO A 184 -20.80 3.31 25.74
N LEU A 185 -20.33 3.69 24.55
CA LEU A 185 -18.95 4.09 24.27
C LEU A 185 -18.82 5.60 24.04
N HIS A 186 -19.90 6.35 24.27
CA HIS A 186 -19.82 7.80 24.20
C HIS A 186 -18.85 8.38 25.25
N ILE A 187 -18.15 9.44 24.88
CA ILE A 187 -17.24 10.17 25.75
C ILE A 187 -18.04 11.14 26.62
N ILE A 188 -17.87 11.02 27.94
CA ILE A 188 -18.61 11.76 28.95
C ILE A 188 -17.64 12.60 29.78
N GLU A 189 -18.10 13.79 30.16
CA GLU A 189 -17.36 14.71 31.01
C GLU A 189 -18.24 15.21 32.16
N ARG A 190 -17.63 15.53 33.29
CA ARG A 190 -18.27 16.07 34.48
C ARG A 190 -17.74 17.46 34.78
N TRP A 191 -18.63 18.39 35.04
CA TRP A 191 -18.27 19.70 35.57
C TRP A 191 -17.86 19.59 37.03
N ASN A 192 -16.63 19.99 37.36
CA ASN A 192 -16.12 20.00 38.74
C ASN A 192 -16.22 21.37 39.43
N GLY A 193 -16.85 22.35 38.77
CA GLY A 193 -16.95 23.74 39.22
C GLY A 193 -15.98 24.69 38.53
N VAL A 194 -14.90 24.17 37.93
CA VAL A 194 -13.87 24.97 37.26
C VAL A 194 -13.69 24.59 35.79
N PHE A 195 -13.67 23.29 35.50
CA PHE A 195 -13.54 22.75 34.15
C PHE A 195 -14.24 21.40 34.03
N PHE A 196 -14.36 20.91 32.79
CA PHE A 196 -14.86 19.56 32.53
C PHE A 196 -13.73 18.53 32.72
N GLU A 197 -13.88 17.68 33.72
CA GLU A 197 -13.03 16.51 33.89
C GLU A 197 -13.65 15.30 33.22
N ARG A 198 -12.81 14.39 32.72
CA ARG A 198 -13.31 13.18 32.09
C ARG A 198 -13.89 12.23 33.14
N THR A 199 -15.08 11.69 32.86
CA THR A 199 -15.68 10.59 33.61
C THR A 199 -16.08 9.48 32.64
N SER A 200 -16.59 8.35 33.13
CA SER A 200 -17.04 7.25 32.28
C SER A 200 -18.46 6.81 32.59
N LEU A 201 -19.17 6.28 31.60
CA LEU A 201 -20.48 5.67 31.83
C LEU A 201 -20.41 4.52 32.84
N LYS A 202 -19.27 3.82 32.93
CA LYS A 202 -18.99 2.82 33.96
C LYS A 202 -19.01 3.42 35.38
N GLU A 203 -18.40 4.58 35.58
CA GLU A 203 -18.41 5.31 36.87
C GLU A 203 -19.82 5.81 37.22
N LEU A 204 -20.65 6.14 36.22
CA LEU A 204 -22.07 6.44 36.40
C LEU A 204 -22.92 5.17 36.66
N GLY A 205 -22.29 3.99 36.69
CA GLY A 205 -22.94 2.71 36.98
C GLY A 205 -23.60 2.05 35.77
N LEU A 206 -23.27 2.46 34.54
CA LEU A 206 -23.74 1.76 33.34
C LEU A 206 -23.09 0.38 33.25
N ARG A 207 -23.91 -0.65 33.01
CA ARG A 207 -23.47 -2.00 32.68
C ARG A 207 -24.08 -2.42 31.36
N ILE A 208 -23.28 -3.01 30.49
CA ILE A 208 -23.66 -3.38 29.13
C ILE A 208 -24.06 -4.85 29.11
N GLN A 209 -25.34 -5.13 28.88
CA GLN A 209 -25.87 -6.49 28.78
C GLN A 209 -25.68 -7.07 27.38
N PHE A 210 -24.96 -8.20 27.29
CA PHE A 210 -24.79 -9.02 26.09
C PHE A 210 -25.78 -10.20 26.08
N GLY A 211 -26.06 -10.73 24.89
CA GLY A 211 -27.09 -11.76 24.70
C GLY A 211 -28.50 -11.20 24.89
N HIS A 212 -29.31 -11.87 25.72
CA HIS A 212 -30.69 -11.44 26.03
C HIS A 212 -30.73 -10.06 26.70
N ALA A 213 -31.54 -9.15 26.15
CA ALA A 213 -31.68 -7.78 26.68
C ALA A 213 -32.21 -7.77 28.13
N ASN A 214 -33.24 -8.59 28.41
CA ASN A 214 -33.80 -8.78 29.74
C ASN A 214 -33.39 -10.16 30.30
N CYS A 215 -32.08 -10.40 30.38
CA CYS A 215 -31.54 -11.66 30.86
C CYS A 215 -31.88 -11.90 32.34
N THR A 216 -32.42 -13.07 32.66
CA THR A 216 -32.68 -13.49 34.05
C THR A 216 -31.45 -14.11 34.73
N CYS A 217 -30.41 -14.44 33.96
CA CYS A 217 -29.15 -15.00 34.45
C CYS A 217 -27.94 -14.17 33.95
N PRO A 218 -27.83 -12.87 34.27
CA PRO A 218 -26.67 -12.08 33.87
C PRO A 218 -25.43 -12.53 34.63
N GLN A 219 -24.31 -12.62 33.92
CA GLN A 219 -23.00 -12.94 34.49
C GLN A 219 -22.05 -11.77 34.30
N ALA A 220 -21.54 -11.23 35.39
CA ALA A 220 -20.56 -10.17 35.33
C ALA A 220 -19.32 -10.62 34.55
N GLY A 221 -18.95 -9.83 33.54
CA GLY A 221 -17.67 -9.96 32.86
C GLY A 221 -16.51 -9.49 33.74
N HIS A 222 -15.32 -9.45 33.15
CA HIS A 222 -14.13 -9.00 33.85
C HIS A 222 -14.28 -7.55 34.35
N LYS A 223 -13.83 -7.25 35.58
CA LYS A 223 -13.99 -5.92 36.20
C LYS A 223 -13.34 -4.79 35.41
N ASN A 224 -12.20 -5.07 34.77
CA ASN A 224 -11.44 -4.11 33.97
C ASN A 224 -11.55 -4.46 32.48
N PHE A 225 -12.78 -4.58 31.98
CA PHE A 225 -13.03 -4.89 30.58
C PHE A 225 -12.74 -3.66 29.71
N ILE A 226 -11.85 -3.80 28.73
CA ILE A 226 -11.43 -2.70 27.85
C ILE A 226 -12.07 -2.87 26.48
N VAL A 227 -12.59 -1.78 25.92
CA VAL A 227 -13.07 -1.71 24.55
C VAL A 227 -12.25 -0.69 23.79
N LEU A 228 -11.68 -1.09 22.66
CA LEU A 228 -11.08 -0.18 21.70
C LEU A 228 -12.16 0.24 20.69
N ASP A 229 -12.40 1.54 20.58
CA ASP A 229 -13.36 2.13 19.66
C ASP A 229 -12.77 3.36 18.94
N VAL A 230 -13.43 3.84 17.89
CA VAL A 230 -13.00 5.03 17.15
C VAL A 230 -12.84 6.27 18.04
N GLY A 231 -13.58 6.36 19.15
CA GLY A 231 -13.44 7.41 20.16
C GLY A 231 -12.24 7.25 21.11
N GLY A 232 -11.57 6.10 21.12
CA GLY A 232 -10.42 5.83 21.97
C GLY A 232 -10.52 4.51 22.75
N VAL A 233 -9.94 4.50 23.96
CA VAL A 233 -9.86 3.35 24.86
C VAL A 233 -10.87 3.54 25.99
N HIS A 234 -11.84 2.62 26.07
CA HIS A 234 -12.93 2.68 27.03
C HIS A 234 -12.82 1.56 28.06
N GLU A 235 -12.90 1.89 29.34
CA GLU A 235 -13.10 0.90 30.39
C GLU A 235 -14.59 0.80 30.72
N VAL A 236 -15.17 -0.38 30.51
CA VAL A 236 -16.63 -0.62 30.63
C VAL A 236 -16.92 -1.73 31.63
N ALA A 237 -18.15 -1.71 32.17
CA ALA A 237 -18.71 -2.84 32.88
C ALA A 237 -19.65 -3.60 31.95
N VAL A 238 -19.47 -4.92 31.85
CA VAL A 238 -20.24 -5.78 30.95
C VAL A 238 -20.87 -6.94 31.72
N ASP A 239 -22.03 -7.37 31.27
CA ASP A 239 -22.73 -8.55 31.74
C ASP A 239 -23.03 -9.45 30.56
N PHE A 240 -22.60 -10.70 30.63
CA PHE A 240 -22.90 -11.73 29.64
C PHE A 240 -24.20 -12.45 29.99
N CYS A 241 -24.94 -12.89 28.99
CA CYS A 241 -26.07 -13.78 29.20
C CYS A 241 -25.54 -15.16 29.62
N GLY A 242 -25.94 -15.62 30.80
CA GLY A 242 -25.62 -16.95 31.32
C GLY A 242 -26.64 -18.02 30.97
N CYS A 243 -27.62 -17.72 30.11
CA CYS A 243 -28.56 -18.71 29.56
C CYS A 243 -27.84 -19.57 28.50
N GLU A 244 -28.23 -20.84 28.37
CA GLU A 244 -27.79 -21.72 27.28
C GLU A 244 -26.26 -21.84 27.11
N ARG A 245 -25.48 -21.84 28.20
CA ARG A 245 -23.99 -21.83 28.13
C ARG A 245 -23.37 -23.04 27.43
N GLU A 246 -24.10 -24.14 27.35
CA GLU A 246 -23.66 -25.35 26.66
C GLU A 246 -23.78 -25.21 25.13
N LEU A 247 -24.52 -24.19 24.64
CA LEU A 247 -24.70 -23.88 23.22
C LEU A 247 -23.73 -22.78 22.79
N GLU A 248 -23.33 -22.79 21.51
CA GLU A 248 -22.45 -21.79 20.90
C GLU A 248 -22.95 -20.34 21.10
N MET A 249 -24.28 -20.17 21.15
CA MET A 249 -24.97 -18.88 21.37
C MET A 249 -24.76 -18.33 22.77
N GLY A 250 -24.57 -19.20 23.77
CA GLY A 250 -24.29 -18.83 25.16
C GLY A 250 -22.84 -18.40 25.40
N LEU A 251 -21.93 -18.61 24.43
CA LEU A 251 -20.50 -18.30 24.60
C LEU A 251 -20.23 -16.80 24.50
N HIS A 252 -19.34 -16.29 25.37
CA HIS A 252 -19.00 -14.86 25.43
C HIS A 252 -18.55 -14.28 24.09
N ARG A 253 -17.74 -15.03 23.32
CA ARG A 253 -17.29 -14.61 21.98
C ARG A 253 -18.47 -14.36 21.04
N THR A 254 -19.47 -15.22 21.07
CA THR A 254 -20.62 -15.18 20.15
C THR A 254 -21.49 -13.99 20.49
N GLN A 255 -21.76 -13.78 21.78
CA GLN A 255 -22.54 -12.64 22.24
C GLN A 255 -21.88 -11.29 21.90
N LEU A 256 -20.54 -11.19 22.01
CA LEU A 256 -19.78 -10.01 21.58
C LEU A 256 -19.88 -9.80 20.06
N LEU A 257 -19.64 -10.85 19.28
CA LEU A 257 -19.68 -10.78 17.81
C LEU A 257 -21.06 -10.37 17.31
N GLN A 258 -22.14 -10.87 17.92
CA GLN A 258 -23.53 -10.48 17.62
C GLN A 258 -23.81 -8.99 17.89
N ARG A 259 -23.10 -8.40 18.87
CA ARG A 259 -23.15 -6.97 19.17
C ARG A 259 -22.06 -6.17 18.45
N ARG A 260 -21.46 -6.74 17.39
CA ARG A 260 -20.41 -6.12 16.56
C ARG A 260 -19.16 -5.72 17.35
N TRP A 261 -18.83 -6.48 18.39
CA TRP A 261 -17.62 -6.33 19.17
C TRP A 261 -16.75 -7.57 18.95
N PHE A 262 -15.54 -7.37 18.44
CA PHE A 262 -14.62 -8.46 18.16
C PHE A 262 -13.80 -8.79 19.41
N PRO A 263 -13.92 -10.00 19.98
CA PRO A 263 -13.18 -10.37 21.18
C PRO A 263 -11.70 -10.62 20.89
N ALA A 264 -10.80 -10.14 21.75
CA ALA A 264 -9.37 -10.40 21.62
C ALA A 264 -8.94 -11.84 22.01
N THR A 265 -9.81 -12.55 22.74
CA THR A 265 -9.62 -13.95 23.19
C THR A 265 -10.98 -14.68 23.20
N HIS A 266 -10.98 -16.01 23.08
CA HIS A 266 -12.19 -16.75 22.70
C HIS A 266 -13.12 -17.16 23.85
N GLU A 267 -12.59 -17.39 25.05
CA GLU A 267 -13.37 -17.94 26.18
C GLU A 267 -13.73 -16.86 27.21
N TYR A 268 -12.73 -16.18 27.74
CA TYR A 268 -12.89 -15.17 28.79
C TYR A 268 -12.32 -13.82 28.35
N PRO A 269 -12.99 -13.15 27.38
CA PRO A 269 -12.51 -11.88 26.85
C PRO A 269 -12.40 -10.83 27.95
N ARG A 270 -11.27 -10.13 27.97
CA ARG A 270 -11.03 -8.91 28.78
C ARG A 270 -10.90 -7.66 27.92
N THR A 271 -10.76 -7.85 26.62
CA THR A 271 -10.62 -6.80 25.63
C THR A 271 -11.50 -7.15 24.44
N ALA A 272 -12.27 -6.18 23.97
CA ALA A 272 -12.97 -6.24 22.70
C ALA A 272 -12.63 -5.02 21.84
N ILE A 273 -12.84 -5.14 20.54
CA ILE A 273 -12.61 -4.06 19.58
C ILE A 273 -13.87 -3.91 18.75
N THR A 274 -14.37 -2.70 18.60
CA THR A 274 -15.58 -2.49 17.79
C THR A 274 -15.29 -2.77 16.32
N PHE A 275 -16.28 -3.34 15.62
CA PHE A 275 -16.14 -3.53 14.17
C PHE A 275 -15.94 -2.19 13.45
N GLN A 276 -16.53 -1.11 13.96
CA GLN A 276 -16.34 0.24 13.42
C GLN A 276 -14.86 0.67 13.45
N LEU A 277 -14.14 0.42 14.54
CA LEU A 277 -12.71 0.68 14.61
C LEU A 277 -11.93 -0.18 13.62
N LEU A 278 -12.27 -1.47 13.51
CA LEU A 278 -11.59 -2.40 12.61
C LEU A 278 -11.78 -2.01 11.14
N ASP A 279 -13.00 -1.65 10.76
CA ASP A 279 -13.36 -1.16 9.42
C ASP A 279 -12.59 0.15 9.11
N MET A 280 -12.59 1.11 10.06
CA MET A 280 -11.88 2.37 9.90
C MET A 280 -10.36 2.16 9.76
N PHE A 281 -9.78 1.34 10.63
CA PHE A 281 -8.36 1.03 10.58
C PHE A 281 -7.97 0.31 9.27
N GLN A 282 -8.78 -0.66 8.83
CA GLN A 282 -8.53 -1.37 7.58
C GLN A 282 -8.59 -0.43 6.37
N ILE A 283 -9.52 0.52 6.32
CA ILE A 283 -9.53 1.51 5.23
C ILE A 283 -8.32 2.46 5.34
N GLN A 284 -7.96 2.95 6.52
CA GLN A 284 -6.82 3.85 6.69
C GLN A 284 -5.47 3.21 6.33
N THR A 285 -5.26 1.95 6.71
CA THR A 285 -4.03 1.23 6.34
C THR A 285 -4.00 0.91 4.83
N LEU A 286 -5.15 0.60 4.21
CA LEU A 286 -5.23 0.35 2.77
C LEU A 286 -5.10 1.63 1.94
N GLN A 287 -5.62 2.77 2.42
CA GLN A 287 -5.60 4.05 1.70
C GLN A 287 -4.37 4.90 2.02
N ALA A 288 -4.19 5.25 3.29
CA ALA A 288 -3.19 6.18 3.78
C ALA A 288 -1.89 5.49 4.24
N LYS A 289 -1.85 4.16 4.22
CA LYS A 289 -0.69 3.35 4.66
C LYS A 289 -0.32 3.56 6.13
N THR A 290 -1.29 4.02 6.92
CA THR A 290 -1.15 4.22 8.36
C THR A 290 -0.67 2.94 9.03
N THR A 291 0.37 3.06 9.85
CA THR A 291 0.89 1.92 10.62
C THR A 291 -0.04 1.61 11.77
N ALA A 292 -0.08 0.34 12.20
CA ALA A 292 -0.86 -0.03 13.38
C ALA A 292 -0.39 0.70 14.65
N TYR A 293 0.91 0.98 14.75
CA TYR A 293 1.49 1.71 15.87
C TYR A 293 0.95 3.14 15.93
N ASP A 294 1.04 3.90 14.82
CA ASP A 294 0.58 5.28 14.78
C ASP A 294 -0.92 5.38 15.03
N TYR A 295 -1.71 4.46 14.45
CA TYR A 295 -3.15 4.43 14.69
C TYR A 295 -3.47 4.14 16.16
N TYR A 296 -2.81 3.16 16.78
CA TYR A 296 -3.03 2.84 18.19
C TYR A 296 -2.59 3.99 19.11
N THR A 297 -1.46 4.64 18.83
CA THR A 297 -1.04 5.84 19.56
C THR A 297 -2.00 7.00 19.37
N THR A 298 -2.63 7.13 18.19
CA THR A 298 -3.73 8.09 17.99
C THR A 298 -4.91 7.79 18.91
N LEU A 299 -5.32 6.52 19.08
CA LEU A 299 -6.36 6.15 20.03
C LEU A 299 -5.96 6.51 21.47
N GLU A 300 -4.71 6.27 21.84
CA GLU A 300 -4.19 6.66 23.16
C GLU A 300 -4.26 8.18 23.36
N LYS A 301 -3.92 8.99 22.35
CA LYS A 301 -3.97 10.46 22.40
C LYS A 301 -5.40 11.02 22.38
N LEU A 302 -6.30 10.42 21.61
CA LEU A 302 -7.74 10.73 21.64
C LEU A 302 -8.34 10.41 23.01
N THR A 303 -7.80 9.38 23.67
CA THR A 303 -8.18 9.05 25.04
C THR A 303 -7.56 10.07 25.99
N ASN A 304 -6.25 10.17 26.10
CA ASN A 304 -5.62 11.16 26.95
C ASN A 304 -4.42 11.82 26.26
N GLY A 305 -4.61 13.06 25.80
CA GLY A 305 -3.58 13.87 25.16
C GLY A 305 -2.42 14.28 26.08
N VAL A 306 -2.60 14.20 27.41
CA VAL A 306 -1.59 14.59 28.41
C VAL A 306 -0.58 13.45 28.69
N GLY A 307 -0.83 12.24 28.17
CA GLY A 307 0.13 11.13 28.22
C GLY A 307 0.16 10.33 29.53
N THR A 308 -0.91 10.35 30.34
CA THR A 308 -0.98 9.43 31.49
C THR A 308 -1.07 7.98 31.02
N ALA A 309 -0.52 7.06 31.79
CA ALA A 309 -0.48 5.64 31.43
C ALA A 309 -1.89 5.06 31.23
N LEU A 310 -2.19 4.61 30.00
CA LEU A 310 -3.37 3.82 29.67
C LEU A 310 -3.06 2.32 29.70
N PRO A 311 -4.08 1.45 29.89
CA PRO A 311 -3.90 0.01 29.75
C PRO A 311 -3.39 -0.35 28.34
N LYS A 312 -2.17 -0.88 28.24
CA LYS A 312 -1.61 -1.30 26.95
C LYS A 312 -2.39 -2.48 26.38
N ARG A 313 -2.99 -2.28 25.19
CA ARG A 313 -3.76 -3.26 24.41
C ARG A 313 -3.32 -3.38 22.95
N TYR A 314 -2.12 -2.88 22.64
CA TYR A 314 -1.58 -2.89 21.29
C TYR A 314 -1.43 -4.31 20.70
N ARG A 315 -1.02 -5.28 21.52
CA ARG A 315 -0.84 -6.67 21.06
C ARG A 315 -2.17 -7.33 20.71
N GLU A 316 -3.20 -7.08 21.52
CA GLU A 316 -4.57 -7.51 21.28
C GLU A 316 -5.13 -6.87 20.01
N PHE A 317 -4.88 -5.56 19.82
CA PHE A 317 -5.26 -4.83 18.61
C PHE A 317 -4.65 -5.47 17.35
N LEU A 318 -3.33 -5.68 17.32
CA LEU A 318 -2.65 -6.31 16.19
C LEU A 318 -3.23 -7.69 15.85
N ARG A 319 -3.54 -8.50 16.88
CA ARG A 319 -4.09 -9.84 16.69
C ARG A 319 -5.49 -9.81 16.08
N VAL A 320 -6.37 -8.98 16.64
CA VAL A 320 -7.75 -8.88 16.17
C VAL A 320 -7.83 -8.29 14.76
N VAL A 321 -6.97 -7.32 14.42
CA VAL A 321 -6.83 -6.82 13.05
C VAL A 321 -6.56 -7.95 12.06
N ARG A 322 -5.65 -8.88 12.40
CA ARG A 322 -5.36 -10.04 11.55
C ARG A 322 -6.57 -10.95 11.39
N PHE A 323 -7.24 -11.28 12.49
CA PHE A 323 -8.44 -12.11 12.45
C PHE A 323 -9.54 -11.46 11.60
N HIS A 324 -9.75 -10.15 11.76
CA HIS A 324 -10.73 -9.40 11.02
C HIS A 324 -10.47 -9.44 9.51
N ARG A 325 -9.24 -9.10 9.08
CA ARG A 325 -8.84 -9.14 7.67
C ARG A 325 -9.06 -10.51 7.05
N HIS A 326 -8.64 -11.57 7.74
CA HIS A 326 -8.79 -12.94 7.28
C HIS A 326 -10.28 -13.33 7.10
N LEU A 327 -11.12 -13.00 8.09
CA LEU A 327 -12.56 -13.26 8.00
C LEU A 327 -13.23 -12.43 6.90
N MET A 328 -12.81 -11.18 6.67
CA MET A 328 -13.31 -10.37 5.56
C MET A 328 -12.93 -10.97 4.20
N MET A 329 -11.72 -11.50 4.06
CA MET A 329 -11.28 -12.22 2.86
C MET A 329 -12.13 -13.47 2.60
N LEU A 330 -12.38 -14.29 3.63
CA LEU A 330 -13.25 -15.47 3.55
C LEU A 330 -14.70 -15.12 3.22
N LYS A 331 -15.23 -14.05 3.83
CA LYS A 331 -16.58 -13.54 3.58
C LYS A 331 -16.73 -13.09 2.12
N ARG A 332 -15.76 -12.36 1.59
CA ARG A 332 -15.74 -11.96 0.16
C ARG A 332 -15.65 -13.16 -0.77
N GLY A 333 -14.88 -14.19 -0.41
CA GLY A 333 -14.81 -15.45 -1.16
C GLY A 333 -16.02 -16.35 -1.00
N GLY A 334 -17.05 -15.97 -0.24
CA GLY A 334 -18.28 -16.76 -0.06
C GLY A 334 -18.09 -18.03 0.79
N ARG A 335 -16.95 -18.19 1.48
CA ARG A 335 -16.62 -19.44 2.20
C ARG A 335 -17.55 -19.76 3.37
N GLY A 336 -18.26 -18.75 3.90
CA GLY A 336 -19.29 -18.94 4.93
C GLY A 336 -20.54 -19.69 4.43
N HIS A 337 -20.73 -19.80 3.12
CA HIS A 337 -21.85 -20.53 2.51
C HIS A 337 -21.41 -21.82 1.79
N ALA A 338 -20.11 -22.11 1.75
CA ALA A 338 -19.59 -23.32 1.14
C ALA A 338 -19.83 -24.52 2.07
N ALA A 339 -20.32 -25.64 1.52
CA ALA A 339 -20.57 -26.87 2.29
C ALA A 339 -19.30 -27.41 2.98
N SER A 340 -18.12 -27.20 2.37
CA SER A 340 -16.82 -27.57 2.94
C SER A 340 -16.25 -26.55 3.94
N GLY A 341 -16.99 -25.48 4.23
CA GLY A 341 -16.61 -24.43 5.18
C GLY A 341 -15.28 -23.75 4.84
N VAL A 342 -14.56 -23.25 5.84
CA VAL A 342 -13.25 -22.63 5.63
C VAL A 342 -12.18 -23.66 5.22
N CYS A 343 -12.25 -24.88 5.76
CA CYS A 343 -11.25 -25.94 5.53
C CYS A 343 -11.16 -26.40 4.07
N GLY A 344 -12.25 -26.25 3.30
CA GLY A 344 -12.26 -26.56 1.87
C GLY A 344 -11.75 -25.45 0.96
N THR A 345 -11.15 -24.38 1.50
CA THR A 345 -10.56 -23.29 0.70
C THR A 345 -9.29 -23.79 0.04
N THR A 346 -9.24 -23.69 -1.28
CA THR A 346 -8.11 -24.13 -2.10
C THR A 346 -7.11 -23.00 -2.34
N ALA A 347 -5.91 -23.35 -2.81
CA ALA A 347 -4.90 -22.35 -3.16
C ALA A 347 -5.49 -21.33 -4.15
N GLY A 348 -5.08 -20.06 -4.10
CA GLY A 348 -5.51 -19.00 -5.03
C GLY A 348 -7.02 -18.66 -5.09
N GLU A 349 -7.89 -19.42 -4.44
CA GLU A 349 -9.35 -19.31 -4.57
C GLU A 349 -9.90 -17.95 -4.16
N LEU A 350 -9.29 -17.30 -3.16
CA LEU A 350 -9.75 -16.02 -2.60
C LEU A 350 -9.24 -14.80 -3.38
N ALA A 351 -8.42 -15.00 -4.41
CA ALA A 351 -7.88 -13.92 -5.24
C ALA A 351 -8.94 -13.36 -6.20
N ILE A 352 -9.05 -12.03 -6.27
CA ILE A 352 -9.92 -11.36 -7.24
C ILE A 352 -9.30 -11.46 -8.63
N ARG A 353 -9.96 -12.18 -9.55
CA ARG A 353 -9.49 -12.36 -10.93
C ARG A 353 -9.92 -11.20 -11.83
N CYS A 354 -9.09 -10.86 -12.81
CA CYS A 354 -9.43 -9.86 -13.82
C CYS A 354 -10.65 -10.31 -14.66
N PRO A 355 -11.72 -9.51 -14.77
CA PRO A 355 -12.89 -9.86 -15.57
C PRO A 355 -12.67 -9.67 -17.08
N ALA A 356 -11.67 -8.87 -17.48
CA ALA A 356 -11.39 -8.53 -18.87
C ALA A 356 -10.30 -9.39 -19.53
N CYS A 357 -9.54 -10.18 -18.76
CA CYS A 357 -8.60 -11.12 -19.36
C CYS A 357 -9.34 -12.34 -19.94
N PRO A 358 -8.83 -12.95 -21.03
CA PRO A 358 -9.41 -14.16 -21.61
C PRO A 358 -9.58 -15.29 -20.58
N ARG A 359 -10.81 -15.79 -20.43
CA ARG A 359 -11.19 -16.88 -19.52
C ARG A 359 -12.20 -17.81 -20.22
N PRO A 360 -11.74 -18.98 -20.71
CA PRO A 360 -12.62 -19.99 -21.28
C PRO A 360 -13.78 -20.35 -20.35
N GLY A 361 -14.99 -20.50 -20.92
CA GLY A 361 -16.21 -20.78 -20.16
C GLY A 361 -16.73 -19.62 -19.31
N VAL A 362 -16.11 -18.43 -19.38
CA VAL A 362 -16.54 -17.24 -18.62
C VAL A 362 -16.82 -16.06 -19.54
N ASN A 363 -15.85 -15.67 -20.36
CA ASN A 363 -15.95 -14.47 -21.21
C ASN A 363 -15.38 -14.67 -22.63
N LEU A 364 -15.11 -15.91 -23.02
CA LEU A 364 -14.74 -16.26 -24.38
C LEU A 364 -15.89 -16.99 -25.08
N PRO A 365 -16.08 -16.79 -26.39
CA PRO A 365 -17.06 -17.55 -27.16
C PRO A 365 -16.64 -19.02 -27.29
N ASP A 366 -17.60 -19.89 -27.58
CA ASP A 366 -17.31 -21.29 -27.92
C ASP A 366 -16.48 -21.38 -29.21
N GLY A 367 -15.57 -22.35 -29.30
CA GLY A 367 -14.68 -22.53 -30.46
C GLY A 367 -13.61 -21.44 -30.61
N TRP A 368 -13.35 -20.64 -29.56
CA TRP A 368 -12.28 -19.63 -29.56
C TRP A 368 -10.89 -20.23 -29.89
N GLU A 369 -10.69 -21.53 -29.64
CA GLU A 369 -9.47 -22.26 -29.94
C GLU A 369 -9.17 -22.30 -31.45
N ASP A 370 -10.23 -22.40 -32.26
CA ASP A 370 -10.15 -22.55 -33.72
C ASP A 370 -10.19 -21.20 -34.45
N ALA A 371 -10.04 -20.09 -33.71
CA ALA A 371 -10.04 -18.76 -34.27
C ALA A 371 -9.00 -18.62 -35.40
N PRO A 372 -9.40 -18.00 -36.53
CA PRO A 372 -8.49 -17.75 -37.64
C PRO A 372 -7.22 -17.01 -37.19
N PRO A 373 -6.04 -17.29 -37.78
CA PRO A 373 -4.77 -16.68 -37.38
C PRO A 373 -4.84 -15.15 -37.22
N GLU A 374 -5.54 -14.49 -38.12
CA GLU A 374 -5.76 -13.04 -38.20
C GLU A 374 -6.58 -12.47 -37.04
N THR A 375 -7.41 -13.25 -36.35
CA THR A 375 -8.24 -12.77 -35.22
C THR A 375 -7.86 -13.38 -33.87
N ARG A 376 -6.99 -14.39 -33.89
CA ARG A 376 -6.51 -15.10 -32.69
C ARG A 376 -5.86 -14.18 -31.66
N PHE A 377 -5.36 -13.02 -32.08
CA PHE A 377 -4.75 -12.04 -31.18
C PHE A 377 -5.70 -11.52 -30.08
N ILE A 378 -7.01 -11.55 -30.33
CA ILE A 378 -8.04 -11.10 -29.38
C ILE A 378 -8.04 -11.98 -28.10
N TYR A 379 -7.61 -13.24 -28.23
CA TYR A 379 -7.58 -14.22 -27.13
C TYR A 379 -6.20 -14.33 -26.45
N ILE A 380 -5.25 -13.46 -26.79
CA ILE A 380 -3.94 -13.44 -26.13
C ILE A 380 -4.08 -12.88 -24.72
N ILE A 381 -3.53 -13.60 -23.73
CA ILE A 381 -3.34 -13.07 -22.39
C ILE A 381 -1.96 -12.43 -22.25
N PHE A 382 -1.94 -11.25 -21.63
CA PHE A 382 -0.72 -10.47 -21.39
C PHE A 382 -0.36 -10.58 -19.92
N LEU A 383 0.85 -11.05 -19.64
CA LEU A 383 1.39 -11.27 -18.30
C LEU A 383 2.63 -10.40 -18.12
N ALA A 384 2.81 -9.86 -16.93
CA ALA A 384 4.02 -9.15 -16.55
C ALA A 384 4.58 -9.74 -15.25
N LEU A 385 5.90 -9.87 -15.18
CA LEU A 385 6.67 -10.33 -14.03
C LEU A 385 7.63 -9.24 -13.59
N ASP A 386 7.83 -9.12 -12.28
CA ASP A 386 8.79 -8.18 -11.69
C ASP A 386 9.05 -8.52 -10.21
N ALA A 387 10.15 -8.01 -9.66
CA ALA A 387 10.56 -8.15 -8.27
C ALA A 387 10.72 -6.81 -7.54
N CYS A 388 10.05 -6.70 -6.38
CA CYS A 388 10.18 -5.56 -5.49
C CYS A 388 11.17 -5.84 -4.35
N PHE A 389 12.36 -5.24 -4.38
CA PHE A 389 13.37 -5.37 -3.32
C PHE A 389 13.13 -4.45 -2.11
N ARG A 390 12.10 -3.60 -2.14
CA ARG A 390 11.73 -2.74 -1.00
C ARG A 390 10.96 -3.51 0.08
N LEU A 391 10.19 -4.52 -0.32
CA LEU A 391 9.35 -5.35 0.56
C LEU A 391 10.19 -6.38 1.35
N LYS A 392 11.21 -5.92 2.06
CA LYS A 392 12.08 -6.78 2.89
C LYS A 392 11.37 -7.19 4.18
N ARG A 393 11.73 -8.36 4.73
CA ARG A 393 11.30 -8.82 6.06
C ARG A 393 12.50 -9.21 6.90
N ARG A 394 12.62 -8.63 8.10
CA ARG A 394 13.68 -9.02 9.05
C ARG A 394 13.45 -10.41 9.62
N LEU A 395 14.52 -11.08 10.01
CA LEU A 395 14.46 -12.38 10.66
C LEU A 395 14.13 -12.23 12.16
N VAL A 396 12.89 -11.84 12.47
CA VAL A 396 12.42 -11.55 13.85
C VAL A 396 11.43 -12.58 14.40
N SER A 397 10.90 -13.48 13.56
CA SER A 397 9.92 -14.51 13.95
C SER A 397 9.98 -15.71 13.00
N SER A 398 9.25 -16.78 13.34
CA SER A 398 9.11 -18.03 12.60
C SER A 398 7.63 -18.38 12.35
N ASP A 399 7.34 -19.28 11.41
CA ASP A 399 5.94 -19.68 11.11
C ASP A 399 5.27 -20.40 12.28
N LEU A 400 6.05 -21.03 13.17
CA LEU A 400 5.51 -21.65 14.38
C LEU A 400 4.95 -20.60 15.35
N ARG A 401 5.64 -19.45 15.47
CA ARG A 401 5.23 -18.36 16.38
C ARG A 401 4.25 -17.39 15.74
N ASP A 402 4.31 -17.25 14.42
CA ASP A 402 3.46 -16.36 13.64
C ASP A 402 3.01 -17.05 12.35
N PRO A 403 2.08 -18.03 12.44
CA PRO A 403 1.54 -18.71 11.27
C PRO A 403 0.67 -17.77 10.46
N GLY A 404 0.67 -17.94 9.14
CA GLY A 404 -0.31 -17.27 8.27
C GLY A 404 -1.70 -17.87 8.46
N LEU A 405 -2.74 -17.03 8.43
CA LEU A 405 -4.11 -17.50 8.63
C LEU A 405 -4.68 -18.14 7.36
N GLY A 406 -4.22 -17.71 6.19
CA GLY A 406 -4.62 -18.25 4.89
C GLY A 406 -3.56 -18.08 3.81
N THR A 407 -2.27 -18.07 4.17
CA THR A 407 -1.18 -17.95 3.19
C THR A 407 -1.29 -19.06 2.15
N GLY A 408 -1.33 -18.67 0.87
CA GLY A 408 -1.54 -19.59 -0.24
C GLY A 408 -2.96 -19.58 -0.79
N TRP A 409 -3.95 -19.10 -0.03
CA TRP A 409 -5.37 -19.09 -0.46
C TRP A 409 -5.72 -17.91 -1.39
N ALA A 410 -4.84 -16.91 -1.51
CA ALA A 410 -5.05 -15.72 -2.35
C ALA A 410 -3.87 -15.46 -3.29
N TYR A 411 -3.01 -14.47 -2.98
CA TYR A 411 -2.00 -14.00 -3.92
C TYR A 411 -0.64 -14.66 -3.69
N PHE A 412 -0.27 -14.92 -2.44
CA PHE A 412 0.95 -15.66 -2.14
C PHE A 412 0.87 -17.12 -2.62
N VAL A 413 2.01 -17.65 -3.04
CA VAL A 413 2.21 -19.09 -3.25
C VAL A 413 2.10 -19.88 -1.94
N GLU A 414 1.87 -21.18 -2.04
CA GLU A 414 1.81 -22.09 -0.90
C GLU A 414 3.18 -22.16 -0.19
N PRO A 415 3.29 -21.73 1.08
CA PRO A 415 4.59 -21.42 1.70
C PRO A 415 5.43 -22.67 2.00
N GLY A 416 4.79 -23.80 2.36
CA GLY A 416 5.47 -25.06 2.65
C GLY A 416 6.17 -25.63 1.42
N PRO A 417 5.42 -26.01 0.37
CA PRO A 417 5.99 -26.54 -0.88
C PRO A 417 7.01 -25.59 -1.52
N TYR A 418 6.76 -24.28 -1.48
CA TYR A 418 7.69 -23.29 -2.02
C TYR A 418 9.02 -23.29 -1.25
N ARG A 419 8.98 -23.35 0.09
CA ARG A 419 10.19 -23.41 0.90
C ARG A 419 10.97 -24.70 0.68
N GLU A 420 10.30 -25.84 0.64
CA GLU A 420 10.92 -27.14 0.38
C GLU A 420 11.68 -27.12 -0.94
N PHE A 421 11.06 -26.57 -1.99
CA PHE A 421 11.72 -26.36 -3.27
C PHE A 421 12.95 -25.47 -3.15
N LEU A 422 12.83 -24.31 -2.51
CA LEU A 422 13.95 -23.36 -2.39
C LEU A 422 15.15 -23.92 -1.63
N LEU A 423 14.95 -24.90 -0.73
CA LEU A 423 16.03 -25.61 -0.04
C LEU A 423 16.81 -26.54 -0.99
N THR A 424 16.21 -27.01 -2.08
CA THR A 424 16.89 -27.84 -3.10
C THR A 424 17.74 -27.02 -4.07
N VAL A 425 17.56 -25.70 -4.09
CA VAL A 425 18.22 -24.80 -5.03
C VAL A 425 19.51 -24.28 -4.43
N THR A 426 20.65 -24.63 -5.02
CA THR A 426 21.97 -24.10 -4.65
C THR A 426 22.15 -22.64 -5.10
N ASP A 427 23.22 -21.99 -4.65
CA ASP A 427 23.56 -20.64 -5.14
C ASP A 427 23.71 -20.65 -6.68
N GLN A 428 22.92 -19.81 -7.35
CA GLN A 428 22.99 -19.59 -8.79
C GLN A 428 23.78 -18.29 -9.01
N GLU A 429 24.97 -18.38 -9.62
CA GLU A 429 25.67 -17.19 -10.10
C GLU A 429 25.00 -16.72 -11.39
N GLU A 430 24.21 -15.66 -11.27
CA GLU A 430 23.52 -15.02 -12.39
C GLU A 430 24.38 -13.87 -12.90
N MET A 431 25.15 -14.12 -13.96
CA MET A 431 25.88 -13.07 -14.66
C MET A 431 24.96 -12.36 -15.66
N SER A 432 24.67 -11.09 -15.41
CA SER A 432 23.90 -10.28 -16.35
C SER A 432 24.72 -10.03 -17.61
N THR A 433 24.24 -10.52 -18.75
CA THR A 433 24.89 -10.31 -20.06
C THR A 433 24.57 -8.94 -20.68
N CYS A 434 23.70 -8.14 -20.05
CA CYS A 434 23.32 -6.81 -20.50
C CYS A 434 23.97 -5.76 -19.57
N SER A 435 24.92 -4.98 -20.10
CA SER A 435 25.80 -4.09 -19.34
C SER A 435 25.08 -3.05 -18.46
N GLY A 436 23.88 -2.60 -18.84
CA GLY A 436 23.08 -1.63 -18.06
C GLY A 436 22.41 -2.22 -16.80
N LEU A 437 22.05 -3.52 -16.81
CA LEU A 437 21.37 -4.20 -15.71
C LEU A 437 22.32 -4.77 -14.66
N ALA A 438 23.54 -5.15 -15.08
CA ALA A 438 24.56 -5.70 -14.19
C ALA A 438 24.88 -4.81 -12.98
N ALA A 439 24.82 -3.48 -13.13
CA ALA A 439 25.06 -2.52 -12.05
C ALA A 439 23.91 -2.47 -11.03
N LEU A 440 22.66 -2.65 -11.47
CA LEU A 440 21.46 -2.69 -10.61
C LEU A 440 21.38 -4.01 -9.83
N ASP A 441 21.69 -5.14 -10.49
CA ASP A 441 21.71 -6.47 -9.86
C ASP A 441 22.71 -6.56 -8.69
N TYR A 442 23.90 -5.96 -8.87
CA TYR A 442 24.93 -5.90 -7.83
C TYR A 442 24.53 -5.01 -6.64
N ALA A 443 23.79 -3.93 -6.88
CA ALA A 443 23.29 -3.05 -5.82
C ALA A 443 22.16 -3.71 -5.01
N ASN A 444 21.27 -4.46 -5.67
CA ASN A 444 20.11 -5.10 -5.06
C ASN A 444 20.45 -6.35 -4.21
N THR A 445 21.63 -6.96 -4.43
CA THR A 445 22.08 -8.18 -3.73
C THR A 445 22.92 -7.91 -2.47
N LYS A 446 23.38 -6.67 -2.25
CA LYS A 446 24.46 -6.35 -1.28
C LYS A 446 24.07 -6.36 0.21
N PHE A 447 22.80 -6.61 0.58
CA PHE A 447 22.34 -6.47 1.98
C PHE A 447 21.33 -7.53 2.44
N SER A 448 21.74 -8.81 2.51
CA SER A 448 20.89 -9.92 2.97
C SER A 448 21.00 -10.23 4.47
N ARG A 449 22.08 -9.82 5.16
CA ARG A 449 22.31 -10.17 6.57
C ARG A 449 21.23 -9.54 7.48
N GLY A 450 20.57 -10.37 8.29
CA GLY A 450 19.47 -9.97 9.18
C GLY A 450 18.07 -9.96 8.55
N TYR A 451 17.98 -10.26 7.24
CA TYR A 451 16.71 -10.41 6.53
C TYR A 451 16.42 -11.88 6.24
N SER A 452 15.16 -12.24 6.38
CA SER A 452 14.62 -13.55 5.96
C SER A 452 14.00 -13.49 4.56
N VAL A 453 13.58 -12.29 4.15
CA VAL A 453 13.04 -11.98 2.83
C VAL A 453 13.72 -10.69 2.35
N THR A 454 14.35 -10.74 1.18
CA THR A 454 15.06 -9.61 0.56
C THR A 454 14.19 -8.83 -0.43
N GLY A 455 13.02 -9.35 -0.77
CA GLY A 455 12.06 -8.74 -1.68
C GLY A 455 10.90 -9.69 -1.99
N VAL A 456 10.05 -9.30 -2.93
CA VAL A 456 8.90 -10.09 -3.38
C VAL A 456 8.87 -10.13 -4.91
N GLY A 457 8.81 -11.32 -5.49
CA GLY A 457 8.49 -11.51 -6.91
C GLY A 457 6.98 -11.56 -7.10
N MET A 458 6.48 -10.94 -8.17
CA MET A 458 5.05 -10.86 -8.46
C MET A 458 4.75 -11.06 -9.94
N GLY A 459 3.58 -11.64 -10.24
CA GLY A 459 2.98 -11.71 -11.56
C GLY A 459 1.62 -11.00 -11.62
N VAL A 460 1.41 -10.19 -12.65
CA VAL A 460 0.14 -9.50 -12.93
C VAL A 460 -0.32 -9.75 -14.36
N CYS A 461 -1.60 -9.49 -14.68
CA CYS A 461 -1.96 -9.29 -16.08
C CYS A 461 -1.45 -7.92 -16.56
N ALA A 462 -0.65 -7.84 -17.61
CA ALA A 462 0.06 -6.61 -17.98
C ALA A 462 -0.88 -5.47 -18.41
N ARG A 463 -2.02 -5.79 -19.04
CA ARG A 463 -2.97 -4.78 -19.54
C ARG A 463 -3.81 -4.15 -18.43
N HIS A 464 -4.30 -4.94 -17.48
CA HIS A 464 -5.25 -4.47 -16.46
C HIS A 464 -4.66 -4.42 -15.05
N GLU A 465 -3.44 -4.92 -14.90
CA GLU A 465 -2.62 -4.87 -13.68
C GLU A 465 -3.19 -5.64 -12.48
N PHE A 466 -4.07 -6.63 -12.68
CA PHE A 466 -4.51 -7.50 -11.60
C PHE A 466 -3.40 -8.47 -11.20
N VAL A 467 -3.11 -8.54 -9.89
CA VAL A 467 -2.22 -9.56 -9.32
C VAL A 467 -2.85 -10.93 -9.52
N GLN A 468 -2.05 -11.88 -10.02
CA GLN A 468 -2.54 -13.22 -10.32
C GLN A 468 -2.72 -14.05 -9.04
N PRO A 469 -3.68 -15.00 -9.01
CA PRO A 469 -3.79 -15.97 -7.93
C PRO A 469 -2.51 -16.78 -7.78
N THR A 470 -2.02 -16.96 -6.55
CA THR A 470 -0.70 -17.60 -6.28
C THR A 470 0.46 -16.98 -7.08
N GLY A 471 0.34 -15.71 -7.46
CA GLY A 471 1.31 -14.99 -8.29
C GLY A 471 2.33 -14.19 -7.51
N VAL A 472 2.45 -14.38 -6.19
CA VAL A 472 3.37 -13.62 -5.34
C VAL A 472 4.25 -14.58 -4.54
N GLY A 473 5.56 -14.35 -4.53
CA GLY A 473 6.53 -15.18 -3.79
C GLY A 473 7.59 -14.35 -3.09
N ASP A 474 7.91 -14.73 -1.85
CA ASP A 474 9.03 -14.13 -1.12
C ASP A 474 10.37 -14.53 -1.76
N LEU A 475 11.28 -13.56 -1.86
CA LEU A 475 12.65 -13.73 -2.34
C LEU A 475 13.61 -13.86 -1.15
N GLN A 476 14.47 -14.88 -1.15
CA GLN A 476 15.42 -15.11 -0.04
C GLN A 476 16.77 -14.44 -0.29
N LYS A 477 17.17 -14.30 -1.56
CA LYS A 477 18.45 -13.73 -1.97
C LYS A 477 18.34 -13.21 -3.39
N GLY A 478 18.06 -11.92 -3.56
CA GLY A 478 17.87 -11.32 -4.89
C GLY A 478 16.74 -11.99 -5.68
N GLU A 479 16.72 -11.77 -6.98
CA GLU A 479 15.71 -12.30 -7.90
C GLU A 479 16.20 -13.56 -8.62
N ARG A 480 16.44 -14.63 -7.86
CA ARG A 480 16.90 -15.90 -8.48
C ARG A 480 15.85 -16.44 -9.45
N TYR A 481 16.31 -17.05 -10.53
CA TYR A 481 15.43 -17.69 -11.51
C TYR A 481 14.53 -18.73 -10.88
N ALA A 482 15.03 -19.52 -9.92
CA ALA A 482 14.19 -20.49 -9.22
C ALA A 482 12.97 -19.87 -8.51
N ASN A 483 13.14 -18.69 -7.89
CA ASN A 483 12.05 -17.97 -7.24
C ASN A 483 10.99 -17.57 -8.29
N MET A 484 11.42 -16.93 -9.38
CA MET A 484 10.53 -16.44 -10.43
C MET A 484 9.90 -17.56 -11.27
N ASP A 485 10.63 -18.64 -11.53
CA ASP A 485 10.12 -19.85 -12.19
C ASP A 485 8.96 -20.46 -11.38
N TYR A 486 9.13 -20.60 -10.06
CA TYR A 486 8.10 -21.14 -9.18
C TYR A 486 6.87 -20.24 -9.13
N VAL A 487 7.06 -18.92 -8.99
CA VAL A 487 5.96 -17.94 -9.00
C VAL A 487 5.21 -17.97 -10.33
N PHE A 488 5.94 -17.92 -11.45
CA PHE A 488 5.38 -17.98 -12.79
C PHE A 488 4.56 -19.26 -13.00
N ALA A 489 5.13 -20.41 -12.65
CA ALA A 489 4.44 -21.68 -12.79
C ALA A 489 3.21 -21.79 -11.88
N SER A 490 3.29 -21.26 -10.66
CA SER A 490 2.20 -21.27 -9.68
C SER A 490 0.97 -20.57 -10.22
N PHE A 491 1.11 -19.36 -10.77
CA PHE A 491 -0.04 -18.63 -11.27
C PHE A 491 -0.51 -19.08 -12.66
N LEU A 492 0.37 -19.67 -13.48
CA LEU A 492 -0.04 -20.26 -14.76
C LEU A 492 -1.07 -21.40 -14.59
N ARG A 493 -1.12 -22.08 -13.43
CA ARG A 493 -2.15 -23.09 -13.11
C ARG A 493 -3.58 -22.53 -13.16
N TRP A 494 -3.74 -21.21 -13.04
CA TRP A 494 -5.05 -20.53 -13.09
C TRP A 494 -5.47 -20.08 -14.49
N LEU A 495 -4.62 -20.30 -15.48
CA LEU A 495 -4.81 -19.89 -16.86
C LEU A 495 -4.93 -21.12 -17.74
N ASP A 496 -5.82 -21.07 -18.74
CA ASP A 496 -5.96 -22.19 -19.68
C ASP A 496 -4.67 -22.36 -20.49
N ALA A 497 -4.16 -23.60 -20.52
CA ALA A 497 -2.92 -23.95 -21.18
C ALA A 497 -2.93 -23.63 -22.68
N ARG A 498 -4.10 -23.61 -23.34
CA ARG A 498 -4.26 -23.38 -24.79
C ARG A 498 -4.23 -21.91 -25.19
N LEU A 499 -4.47 -20.99 -24.24
CA LEU A 499 -4.39 -19.55 -24.53
C LEU A 499 -2.99 -19.19 -25.03
N ARG A 500 -2.87 -18.22 -25.94
CA ARG A 500 -1.56 -17.64 -26.28
C ARG A 500 -1.17 -16.64 -25.20
N LYS A 501 0.12 -16.62 -24.82
CA LYS A 501 0.65 -15.76 -23.75
C LYS A 501 1.71 -14.82 -24.31
N ILE A 502 1.57 -13.53 -24.03
CA ILE A 502 2.69 -12.57 -24.11
C ILE A 502 3.18 -12.33 -22.68
N VAL A 503 4.43 -12.67 -22.42
CA VAL A 503 5.06 -12.56 -21.10
C VAL A 503 6.11 -11.46 -21.13
N SER A 504 5.83 -10.39 -20.39
CA SER A 504 6.68 -9.22 -20.21
C SER A 504 7.53 -9.37 -18.96
N TYR A 505 8.84 -9.17 -19.07
CA TYR A 505 9.76 -9.20 -17.93
C TYR A 505 11.06 -8.47 -18.28
N ASP A 506 11.62 -7.70 -17.36
CA ASP A 506 12.81 -6.87 -17.62
C ASP A 506 13.98 -7.72 -18.11
N ILE A 507 14.30 -8.77 -17.37
CA ILE A 507 15.40 -9.67 -17.70
C ILE A 507 14.95 -10.85 -18.57
N VAL A 508 13.82 -10.74 -19.29
CA VAL A 508 13.26 -11.88 -20.05
C VAL A 508 14.27 -12.45 -21.04
N CYS A 509 15.11 -11.61 -21.64
CA CYS A 509 16.11 -12.03 -22.64
C CYS A 509 17.18 -12.97 -22.08
N GLN A 510 17.31 -13.02 -20.76
CA GLN A 510 18.20 -13.92 -20.03
C GLN A 510 17.38 -15.05 -19.41
N TRP A 511 16.32 -14.71 -18.68
CA TRP A 511 15.49 -15.65 -17.92
C TRP A 511 14.81 -16.72 -18.78
N PHE A 512 14.30 -16.37 -19.97
CA PHE A 512 13.56 -17.33 -20.80
C PHE A 512 14.44 -18.46 -21.36
N LYS A 513 15.77 -18.28 -21.38
CA LYS A 513 16.72 -19.29 -21.87
C LYS A 513 16.62 -20.53 -20.99
N LYS A 514 16.36 -21.70 -21.57
CA LYS A 514 16.11 -22.97 -20.84
C LYS A 514 14.90 -22.94 -19.90
N LEU A 515 14.03 -21.93 -19.97
CA LEU A 515 12.84 -21.85 -19.11
C LEU A 515 11.98 -23.12 -19.22
N ALA A 516 11.69 -23.58 -20.44
CA ALA A 516 10.91 -24.80 -20.65
C ALA A 516 11.55 -26.05 -20.02
N GLU A 517 12.88 -26.12 -19.94
CA GLU A 517 13.60 -27.20 -19.25
C GLU A 517 13.48 -27.05 -17.73
N ARG A 518 13.69 -25.84 -17.19
CA ARG A 518 13.57 -25.58 -15.75
C ARG A 518 12.15 -25.86 -15.23
N LEU A 519 11.12 -25.46 -15.96
CA LEU A 519 9.72 -25.69 -15.57
C LEU A 519 9.33 -27.18 -15.51
N LYS A 520 9.97 -28.04 -16.32
CA LYS A 520 9.79 -29.50 -16.26
C LYS A 520 10.36 -30.12 -14.97
N HIS A 521 11.39 -29.51 -14.41
CA HIS A 521 12.09 -29.98 -13.23
C HIS A 521 11.54 -29.40 -11.93
N LEU A 522 10.54 -28.50 -12.02
CA LEU A 522 9.86 -27.98 -10.84
C LEU A 522 9.17 -29.11 -10.04
N PRO A 523 8.88 -28.87 -8.75
CA PRO A 523 8.16 -29.83 -7.90
C PRO A 523 6.78 -30.16 -8.48
N PRO A 524 6.25 -31.39 -8.24
CA PRO A 524 4.99 -31.85 -8.83
C PRO A 524 3.81 -30.87 -8.69
N LEU A 525 3.71 -30.15 -7.58
CA LEU A 525 2.63 -29.19 -7.31
C LEU A 525 2.51 -28.07 -8.36
N VAL A 526 3.65 -27.60 -8.89
CA VAL A 526 3.72 -26.47 -9.84
C VAL A 526 4.42 -26.86 -11.14
N ARG A 527 4.73 -28.14 -11.34
CA ARG A 527 5.39 -28.65 -12.54
C ARG A 527 4.48 -28.45 -13.75
N ILE A 528 4.98 -27.74 -14.75
CA ILE A 528 4.25 -27.47 -15.99
C ILE A 528 5.13 -27.72 -17.21
N HIS A 529 4.49 -28.17 -18.28
CA HIS A 529 5.11 -28.34 -19.59
C HIS A 529 4.58 -27.25 -20.50
N ILE A 530 5.42 -26.29 -20.85
CA ILE A 530 5.06 -25.21 -21.76
C ILE A 530 5.44 -25.59 -23.19
N ILE A 531 4.55 -25.25 -24.14
CA ILE A 531 4.79 -25.33 -25.58
C ILE A 531 5.30 -23.95 -26.00
N MET A 532 6.55 -23.82 -26.44
CA MET A 532 7.17 -22.49 -26.62
C MET A 532 6.45 -21.65 -27.70
N GLU A 533 5.81 -22.29 -28.67
CA GLU A 533 5.10 -21.69 -29.79
C GLU A 533 3.86 -20.88 -29.36
N ILE A 534 3.27 -21.19 -28.19
CA ILE A 534 2.13 -20.44 -27.64
C ILE A 534 2.56 -19.30 -26.73
N TYR A 535 3.87 -19.15 -26.46
CA TYR A 535 4.44 -18.06 -25.67
C TYR A 535 5.25 -17.10 -26.54
N ARG A 536 5.06 -15.81 -26.30
CA ARG A 536 5.95 -14.76 -26.78
C ARG A 536 6.52 -14.03 -25.58
N PHE A 537 7.83 -13.84 -25.58
CA PHE A 537 8.56 -13.19 -24.50
C PHE A 537 8.98 -11.80 -24.96
N VAL A 538 8.76 -10.79 -24.12
CA VAL A 538 8.99 -9.39 -24.45
C VAL A 538 9.57 -8.64 -23.27
N ILE A 539 10.28 -7.55 -23.54
CA ILE A 539 10.75 -6.62 -22.52
C ILE A 539 9.80 -5.41 -22.52
N PRO A 540 9.40 -4.88 -21.34
CA PRO A 540 8.61 -3.65 -21.26
C PRO A 540 9.21 -2.49 -22.07
N LYS A 541 8.35 -1.62 -22.63
CA LYS A 541 8.76 -0.59 -23.62
C LYS A 541 9.81 0.41 -23.11
N MET A 542 9.79 0.78 -21.84
CA MET A 542 10.80 1.64 -21.21
C MET A 542 12.08 0.83 -20.96
N HIS A 543 11.95 -0.35 -20.35
CA HIS A 543 13.10 -1.17 -19.93
C HIS A 543 13.96 -1.62 -21.10
N ILE A 544 13.34 -1.89 -22.25
CA ILE A 544 14.03 -2.41 -23.43
C ILE A 544 15.20 -1.53 -23.89
N HIS A 545 15.13 -0.22 -23.70
CA HIS A 545 16.19 0.72 -24.07
C HIS A 545 17.49 0.54 -23.29
N ALA A 546 17.43 -0.08 -22.11
CA ALA A 546 18.61 -0.41 -21.29
C ALA A 546 19.30 -1.72 -21.73
N HIS A 547 18.73 -2.45 -22.70
CA HIS A 547 19.33 -3.69 -23.22
C HIS A 547 20.13 -3.45 -24.50
N LEU A 548 20.94 -4.45 -24.84
CA LEU A 548 21.69 -4.50 -26.11
C LEU A 548 20.75 -4.40 -27.31
N LEU A 549 21.24 -3.85 -28.43
CA LEU A 549 20.47 -3.69 -29.66
C LEU A 549 19.78 -4.99 -30.13
N LEU A 550 20.47 -6.14 -30.04
CA LEU A 550 19.88 -7.44 -30.36
C LEU A 550 18.66 -7.78 -29.48
N CYS A 551 18.67 -7.38 -28.21
CA CYS A 551 17.50 -7.56 -27.33
C CYS A 551 16.37 -6.62 -27.74
N GLN A 552 16.69 -5.37 -28.09
CA GLN A 552 15.70 -4.39 -28.56
C GLN A 552 14.99 -4.87 -29.84
N LEU A 553 15.72 -5.51 -30.74
CA LEU A 553 15.17 -6.04 -31.97
C LEU A 553 14.32 -7.31 -31.76
N LYS A 554 14.72 -8.18 -30.82
CA LYS A 554 14.10 -9.51 -30.63
C LYS A 554 12.92 -9.51 -29.65
N PHE A 555 12.98 -8.72 -28.59
CA PHE A 555 12.02 -8.75 -27.48
C PHE A 555 11.11 -7.51 -27.42
N SER A 556 11.05 -6.73 -28.50
CA SER A 556 10.21 -5.53 -28.57
C SER A 556 8.73 -5.85 -28.68
N LEU A 557 7.94 -5.23 -27.80
CA LEU A 557 6.49 -5.20 -27.88
C LEU A 557 5.99 -4.58 -29.18
N ASN A 558 6.69 -3.56 -29.71
CA ASN A 558 6.30 -2.91 -30.97
C ASN A 558 6.43 -3.87 -32.17
N TYR A 559 7.31 -4.87 -32.08
CA TYR A 559 7.54 -5.83 -33.15
C TYR A 559 6.82 -7.18 -32.92
N THR A 560 5.96 -7.26 -31.90
CA THR A 560 5.26 -8.50 -31.54
C THR A 560 3.84 -8.49 -32.13
N PRO A 561 3.49 -9.43 -33.05
CA PRO A 561 2.16 -9.47 -33.63
C PRO A 561 1.08 -9.65 -32.56
N GLY A 562 -0.02 -8.90 -32.68
CA GLY A 562 -1.13 -8.96 -31.74
C GLY A 562 -0.90 -8.25 -30.39
N ALA A 563 0.29 -7.67 -30.15
CA ALA A 563 0.57 -6.95 -28.92
C ALA A 563 -0.23 -5.64 -28.78
N GLY A 564 -0.54 -4.99 -29.91
CA GLY A 564 -1.16 -3.66 -29.96
C GLY A 564 -0.35 -2.61 -29.18
N GLN A 565 -1.00 -1.53 -28.74
CA GLN A 565 -0.36 -0.49 -27.91
C GLN A 565 -0.27 -0.89 -26.42
N THR A 566 0.30 -2.06 -26.14
CA THR A 566 0.58 -2.51 -24.76
C THR A 566 1.97 -2.04 -24.32
N ASP A 567 2.10 -1.41 -23.15
CA ASP A 567 3.39 -0.91 -22.62
C ASP A 567 4.21 -1.96 -21.84
N GLY A 568 3.55 -2.84 -21.08
CA GLY A 568 4.21 -3.85 -20.26
C GLY A 568 4.75 -3.36 -18.91
N GLU A 569 4.66 -2.05 -18.62
CA GLU A 569 5.23 -1.37 -17.44
C GLU A 569 4.30 -1.37 -16.22
N GLY A 570 3.05 -1.78 -16.39
CA GLY A 570 2.01 -1.66 -15.37
C GLY A 570 2.33 -2.35 -14.03
N ILE A 571 3.24 -3.34 -14.03
CA ILE A 571 3.65 -4.06 -12.83
C ILE A 571 4.55 -3.23 -11.90
N GLU A 572 5.26 -2.22 -12.42
CA GLU A 572 6.11 -1.35 -11.59
C GLU A 572 5.31 -0.31 -10.81
N ARG A 573 4.15 0.11 -11.35
CA ARG A 573 3.31 1.16 -10.77
C ARG A 573 2.95 0.86 -9.30
N PRO A 574 2.54 -0.38 -8.93
CA PRO A 574 2.38 -0.80 -7.53
C PRO A 574 3.58 -0.62 -6.60
N TRP A 575 4.82 -0.64 -7.11
CA TRP A 575 6.05 -0.52 -6.31
C TRP A 575 6.43 0.91 -6.01
N SER A 576 5.96 1.84 -6.83
CA SER A 576 6.28 3.25 -6.70
C SER A 576 5.66 3.82 -5.43
N ASN A 577 6.45 4.64 -4.70
CA ASN A 577 5.97 5.37 -3.53
C ASN A 577 5.16 6.63 -3.90
N VAL A 578 4.89 6.81 -5.20
CA VAL A 578 4.41 8.06 -5.76
C VAL A 578 2.95 7.89 -6.15
N GLU A 579 2.16 8.87 -5.76
CA GLU A 579 0.77 9.03 -6.16
C GLU A 579 0.68 9.08 -7.70
N THR A 580 0.29 7.98 -8.33
CA THR A 580 -0.04 8.03 -9.75
C THR A 580 -1.48 8.53 -9.86
N LEU A 581 -1.65 9.85 -9.76
CA LEU A 581 -2.92 10.50 -10.08
C LEU A 581 -3.27 10.13 -11.53
N ALA A 582 -4.25 9.25 -11.70
CA ALA A 582 -4.96 9.19 -12.97
C ALA A 582 -5.76 10.49 -13.09
N ARG A 583 -5.09 11.56 -13.57
CA ARG A 583 -5.69 12.88 -13.78
C ARG A 583 -7.02 12.70 -14.53
N GLY A 584 -8.11 13.15 -13.90
CA GLY A 584 -9.45 13.18 -14.49
C GLY A 584 -10.42 12.07 -14.11
N LEU A 585 -10.06 11.11 -13.24
CA LEU A 585 -11.04 10.21 -12.61
C LEU A 585 -11.37 10.72 -11.20
N PRO A 586 -12.65 10.98 -10.86
CA PRO A 586 -13.04 11.15 -9.47
C PRO A 586 -12.70 9.86 -8.73
N ASN A 587 -12.04 9.98 -7.57
CA ASN A 587 -11.51 8.86 -6.77
C ASN A 587 -10.20 8.23 -7.29
N SER A 588 -9.27 9.05 -7.78
CA SER A 588 -7.88 8.64 -7.98
C SER A 588 -7.29 8.10 -6.66
N LEU A 589 -7.13 6.79 -6.57
CA LEU A 589 -6.73 6.11 -5.35
C LEU A 589 -5.20 5.96 -5.28
N LEU A 590 -4.64 6.22 -4.10
CA LEU A 590 -3.29 5.80 -3.73
C LEU A 590 -3.20 4.28 -3.77
N ILE A 591 -2.61 3.72 -4.83
CA ILE A 591 -2.15 2.33 -4.76
C ILE A 591 -0.64 2.30 -4.83
N ASN A 592 -0.08 2.01 -3.66
CA ASN A 592 1.33 1.98 -3.38
C ASN A 592 1.59 0.83 -2.41
N VAL A 593 1.86 -0.37 -2.94
CA VAL A 593 2.25 -1.53 -2.11
C VAL A 593 3.67 -1.31 -1.57
N GLY A 594 4.53 -0.58 -2.31
CA GLY A 594 5.84 -0.13 -1.80
C GLY A 594 5.76 0.67 -0.50
N GLY A 595 4.66 1.40 -0.28
CA GLY A 595 4.42 2.27 0.86
C GLY A 595 4.20 1.52 2.17
N VAL A 596 3.94 0.21 2.12
CA VAL A 596 3.88 -0.64 3.33
C VAL A 596 5.17 -1.42 3.57
N ALA A 597 6.23 -1.18 2.79
CA ALA A 597 7.52 -1.83 3.01
C ALA A 597 8.04 -1.61 4.43
N THR A 598 7.92 -0.39 4.97
CA THR A 598 8.41 -0.07 6.32
C THR A 598 7.58 -0.75 7.42
N SER A 599 6.25 -0.73 7.30
CA SER A 599 5.35 -1.31 8.31
C SER A 599 5.38 -2.84 8.32
N THR A 600 5.58 -3.47 7.16
CA THR A 600 5.65 -4.94 7.02
C THR A 600 7.04 -5.51 7.33
N ARG A 601 8.10 -4.69 7.37
CA ARG A 601 9.49 -5.14 7.55
C ARG A 601 9.74 -5.84 8.87
N GLU A 602 9.10 -5.37 9.94
CA GLU A 602 9.25 -5.89 11.30
C GLU A 602 8.21 -6.97 11.64
N MET A 603 7.30 -7.31 10.70
CA MET A 603 6.27 -8.33 10.93
C MET A 603 6.87 -9.75 10.84
N GLY A 604 6.26 -10.69 11.56
CA GLY A 604 6.53 -12.11 11.33
C GLY A 604 5.99 -12.61 9.98
N PRO A 605 6.31 -13.85 9.58
CA PRO A 605 5.97 -14.37 8.26
C PRO A 605 4.47 -14.36 7.98
N GLY A 606 3.65 -14.91 8.88
CA GLY A 606 2.20 -14.97 8.72
C GLY A 606 1.54 -13.59 8.74
N SER A 607 1.89 -12.76 9.72
CA SER A 607 1.35 -11.40 9.85
C SER A 607 1.64 -10.53 8.62
N ARG A 608 2.83 -10.71 8.03
CA ARG A 608 3.22 -10.01 6.80
C ARG A 608 2.40 -10.47 5.61
N HIS A 609 2.27 -11.78 5.39
CA HIS A 609 1.49 -12.31 4.28
C HIS A 609 0.01 -11.90 4.38
N ASP A 610 -0.61 -12.05 5.56
CA ASP A 610 -2.00 -11.63 5.78
C ASP A 610 -2.20 -10.13 5.46
N THR A 611 -1.21 -9.28 5.80
CA THR A 611 -1.27 -7.83 5.53
C THR A 611 -1.10 -7.52 4.04
N LEU A 612 -0.17 -8.20 3.36
CA LEU A 612 0.09 -7.98 1.94
C LEU A 612 -1.03 -8.54 1.07
N ASP A 613 -1.61 -9.70 1.41
CA ASP A 613 -2.80 -10.23 0.72
C ASP A 613 -3.98 -9.25 0.82
N ASP A 614 -4.21 -8.60 1.96
CA ASP A 614 -5.22 -7.55 2.12
C ASP A 614 -4.96 -6.35 1.19
N HIS A 615 -3.69 -5.98 1.02
CA HIS A 615 -3.28 -4.88 0.12
C HIS A 615 -3.45 -5.23 -1.36
N PHE A 616 -3.03 -6.43 -1.78
CA PHE A 616 -3.22 -6.92 -3.15
C PHE A 616 -4.71 -7.10 -3.47
N ALA A 617 -5.49 -7.59 -2.50
CA ALA A 617 -6.93 -7.70 -2.59
C ALA A 617 -7.59 -6.34 -2.82
N PHE A 618 -7.21 -5.33 -2.05
CA PHE A 618 -7.72 -3.97 -2.21
C PHE A 618 -7.37 -3.38 -3.57
N TRP A 619 -6.13 -3.60 -4.05
CA TRP A 619 -5.72 -3.20 -5.40
C TRP A 619 -6.58 -3.84 -6.49
N ASN A 620 -6.72 -5.17 -6.48
CA ASN A 620 -7.54 -5.87 -7.46
C ASN A 620 -9.02 -5.46 -7.36
N TRP A 621 -9.55 -5.21 -6.16
CA TRP A 621 -10.92 -4.74 -5.96
C TRP A 621 -11.15 -3.37 -6.62
N TRP A 622 -10.24 -2.42 -6.41
CA TRP A 622 -10.38 -1.11 -7.03
C TRP A 622 -10.19 -1.14 -8.55
N LYS A 623 -9.28 -1.98 -9.05
CA LYS A 623 -9.18 -2.25 -10.48
C LYS A 623 -10.48 -2.82 -11.02
N LEU A 624 -11.12 -3.75 -10.31
CA LEU A 624 -12.42 -4.31 -10.68
C LEU A 624 -13.50 -3.23 -10.77
N VAL A 625 -13.65 -2.39 -9.73
CA VAL A 625 -14.66 -1.33 -9.67
C VAL A 625 -14.47 -0.30 -10.80
N THR A 626 -13.23 0.02 -11.16
CA THR A 626 -12.91 1.06 -12.14
C THR A 626 -12.70 0.54 -13.57
N ILE A 627 -12.77 -0.77 -13.79
CA ILE A 627 -12.34 -1.39 -15.05
C ILE A 627 -13.16 -0.90 -16.26
N VAL A 628 -14.46 -0.65 -16.06
CA VAL A 628 -15.36 -0.21 -17.14
C VAL A 628 -14.94 1.18 -17.64
N ALA A 629 -14.67 2.11 -16.72
CA ALA A 629 -14.20 3.44 -17.06
C ALA A 629 -12.81 3.39 -17.74
N LEU A 630 -11.92 2.53 -17.24
CA LEU A 630 -10.59 2.33 -17.83
C LEU A 630 -10.68 1.82 -19.28
N ILE A 631 -11.46 0.76 -19.52
CA ILE A 631 -11.62 0.16 -20.85
C ILE A 631 -12.29 1.14 -21.79
N ARG A 632 -13.33 1.87 -21.35
CA ARG A 632 -13.99 2.89 -22.17
C ARG A 632 -13.02 3.98 -22.61
N LYS A 633 -12.26 4.54 -21.66
CA LYS A 633 -11.24 5.56 -21.95
C LYS A 633 -10.20 5.05 -22.95
N ARG A 634 -9.73 3.81 -22.76
CA ARG A 634 -8.75 3.18 -23.65
C ARG A 634 -9.31 2.94 -25.04
N LEU A 635 -10.58 2.55 -25.17
CA LEU A 635 -11.24 2.39 -26.47
C LEU A 635 -11.38 3.73 -27.19
N ASP A 636 -11.84 4.78 -26.50
CA ASP A 636 -12.00 6.11 -27.11
C ASP A 636 -10.64 6.69 -27.55
N ASN A 637 -9.57 6.44 -26.78
CA ASN A 637 -8.21 6.77 -27.21
C ASN A 637 -7.75 5.92 -28.39
N ALA A 638 -7.94 4.59 -28.35
CA ALA A 638 -7.52 3.70 -29.41
C ALA A 638 -8.19 4.03 -30.76
N LYS A 639 -9.46 4.45 -30.75
CA LYS A 639 -10.14 4.91 -31.97
C LYS A 639 -9.49 6.16 -32.55
N ARG A 640 -9.28 7.18 -31.72
CA ARG A 640 -8.70 8.46 -32.15
C ARG A 640 -7.27 8.30 -32.67
N GLU A 641 -6.44 7.60 -31.90
CA GLU A 641 -5.05 7.36 -32.31
C GLU A 641 -4.99 6.41 -33.53
N GLY A 642 -5.93 5.46 -33.61
CA GLY A 642 -6.08 4.56 -34.75
C GLY A 642 -6.38 5.30 -36.06
N GLU A 643 -7.32 6.25 -36.04
CA GLU A 643 -7.64 7.09 -37.21
C GLU A 643 -6.40 7.88 -37.69
N VAL A 644 -5.69 8.55 -36.78
CA VAL A 644 -4.48 9.31 -37.10
C VAL A 644 -3.38 8.40 -37.68
N GLN A 645 -3.21 7.22 -37.08
CA GLN A 645 -2.20 6.26 -37.50
C GLN A 645 -2.53 5.64 -38.86
N GLU A 646 -3.81 5.35 -39.12
CA GLU A 646 -4.29 4.83 -40.40
C GLU A 646 -4.10 5.85 -41.53
N ASP A 647 -4.42 7.12 -41.30
CA ASP A 647 -4.22 8.19 -42.28
C ASP A 647 -2.73 8.40 -42.58
N SER A 648 -1.90 8.41 -41.53
CA SER A 648 -0.44 8.50 -41.66
C SER A 648 0.12 7.32 -42.45
N PHE A 649 -0.40 6.11 -42.19
CA PHE A 649 0.05 4.89 -42.87
C PHE A 649 -0.37 4.87 -44.35
N LYS A 650 -1.61 5.27 -44.67
CA LYS A 650 -2.07 5.38 -46.07
C LYS A 650 -1.24 6.37 -46.87
N THR A 651 -0.95 7.53 -46.28
CA THR A 651 -0.11 8.57 -46.91
C THR A 651 1.29 8.03 -47.17
N PHE A 652 1.92 7.42 -46.15
CA PHE A 652 3.25 6.84 -46.28
C PHE A 652 3.30 5.70 -47.31
N THR A 653 2.29 4.84 -47.34
CA THR A 653 2.18 3.73 -48.30
C THR A 653 2.07 4.25 -49.74
N ALA A 654 1.26 5.29 -49.96
CA ALA A 654 1.11 5.91 -51.28
C ALA A 654 2.43 6.51 -51.78
N GLU A 655 3.20 7.15 -50.89
CA GLU A 655 4.51 7.72 -51.22
C GLU A 655 5.60 6.66 -51.52
N GLN A 656 5.43 5.43 -51.04
CA GLN A 656 6.41 4.35 -51.18
C GLN A 656 5.89 3.17 -52.01
N ILE A 657 4.91 3.38 -52.89
CA ILE A 657 4.16 2.33 -53.58
C ILE A 657 5.04 1.28 -54.28
N GLU A 658 6.19 1.70 -54.84
CA GLU A 658 7.13 0.80 -55.51
C GLU A 658 7.87 -0.16 -54.55
N ARG A 659 8.03 0.25 -53.28
CA ARG A 659 8.78 -0.50 -52.25
C ARG A 659 7.89 -1.35 -51.36
N VAL A 660 6.60 -0.99 -51.23
CA VAL A 660 5.63 -1.66 -50.37
C VAL A 660 5.60 -3.19 -50.59
N PRO A 661 5.48 -3.73 -51.82
CA PRO A 661 5.41 -5.18 -52.01
C PRO A 661 6.68 -5.93 -51.53
N VAL A 662 7.83 -5.27 -51.61
CA VAL A 662 9.10 -5.84 -51.14
C VAL A 662 9.14 -5.83 -49.62
N TRP A 663 8.75 -4.73 -48.99
CA TRP A 663 8.75 -4.59 -47.54
C TRP A 663 7.72 -5.49 -46.86
N GLU A 664 6.51 -5.61 -47.41
CA GLU A 664 5.48 -6.53 -46.92
C GLU A 664 6.01 -7.96 -46.91
N LYS A 665 6.58 -8.41 -48.03
CA LYS A 665 7.17 -9.76 -48.12
C LYS A 665 8.32 -9.97 -47.12
N MET A 666 9.13 -8.94 -46.86
CA MET A 666 10.19 -9.01 -45.84
C MET A 666 9.61 -9.13 -44.42
N VAL A 667 8.56 -8.37 -44.11
CA VAL A 667 7.89 -8.42 -42.80
C VAL A 667 7.18 -9.75 -42.61
N GLU A 668 6.40 -10.23 -43.59
CA GLU A 668 5.72 -11.53 -43.54
C GLU A 668 6.70 -12.69 -43.35
N ALA A 669 7.81 -12.70 -44.10
CA ALA A 669 8.85 -13.72 -43.96
C ALA A 669 9.49 -13.69 -42.56
N PHE A 670 9.71 -12.49 -42.00
CA PHE A 670 10.24 -12.33 -40.65
C PHE A 670 9.22 -12.73 -39.57
N GLU A 671 7.95 -12.42 -39.73
CA GLU A 671 6.92 -12.79 -38.76
C GLU A 671 6.64 -14.29 -38.74
N HIS A 672 6.68 -14.93 -39.91
CA HIS A 672 6.50 -16.37 -40.06
C HIS A 672 7.67 -17.14 -39.44
N ASP A 673 8.90 -16.71 -39.71
CA ASP A 673 10.11 -17.33 -39.15
C ASP A 673 11.13 -16.27 -38.67
N PRO A 674 10.92 -15.70 -37.47
CA PRO A 674 11.83 -14.69 -36.92
C PRO A 674 13.23 -15.25 -36.58
N ALA A 675 13.39 -16.58 -36.55
CA ALA A 675 14.65 -17.22 -36.18
C ALA A 675 15.60 -17.33 -37.38
N ASN A 676 15.06 -17.54 -38.58
CA ASN A 676 15.86 -17.78 -39.79
C ASN A 676 15.75 -16.68 -40.85
N SER A 677 14.76 -15.79 -40.76
CA SER A 677 14.60 -14.67 -41.70
C SER A 677 15.40 -13.43 -41.31
N PRO A 678 15.90 -12.63 -42.28
CA PRO A 678 16.52 -11.34 -42.00
C PRO A 678 15.55 -10.40 -41.29
N ASN A 679 16.00 -9.73 -40.23
CA ASN A 679 15.16 -8.79 -39.50
C ASN A 679 14.97 -7.48 -40.29
N PRO A 680 13.76 -7.16 -40.77
CA PRO A 680 13.51 -5.95 -41.54
C PRO A 680 13.60 -4.66 -40.71
N TYR A 681 13.63 -4.77 -39.37
CA TYR A 681 13.73 -3.64 -38.44
C TYR A 681 15.18 -3.38 -37.98
N GLU A 682 16.12 -4.24 -38.35
CA GLU A 682 17.53 -4.03 -38.06
C GLU A 682 18.11 -2.99 -39.03
N VAL A 683 18.59 -1.87 -38.47
CA VAL A 683 19.27 -0.84 -39.26
C VAL A 683 20.64 -1.38 -39.67
N LYS A 684 20.76 -1.81 -40.93
CA LYS A 684 22.06 -2.02 -41.55
C LYS A 684 22.71 -0.65 -41.71
N THR A 685 23.83 -0.42 -41.03
CA THR A 685 24.56 0.85 -41.05
C THR A 685 25.14 1.11 -42.44
N SER A 686 24.30 1.62 -43.34
CA SER A 686 24.69 2.17 -44.63
C SER A 686 23.66 3.24 -45.03
N GLY A 687 23.87 4.47 -44.57
CA GLY A 687 23.14 5.68 -44.99
C GLY A 687 21.94 6.07 -44.10
N MET A 688 22.01 7.27 -43.52
CA MET A 688 20.91 7.93 -42.80
C MET A 688 19.71 8.10 -43.75
N LEU A 689 18.55 7.44 -43.49
CA LEU A 689 17.17 7.89 -43.83
C LEU A 689 16.06 6.80 -43.75
N THR A 690 16.28 5.60 -43.19
CA THR A 690 15.28 4.49 -43.28
C THR A 690 14.46 4.19 -42.01
N LEU A 691 14.64 4.94 -40.91
CA LEU A 691 14.07 4.58 -39.60
C LEU A 691 12.54 4.74 -39.49
N GLY A 692 11.94 5.73 -40.17
CA GLY A 692 10.50 6.01 -40.09
C GLY A 692 9.65 5.05 -40.92
N ALA A 693 10.21 4.54 -42.02
CA ALA A 693 9.48 3.81 -43.05
C ALA A 693 9.01 2.41 -42.61
N HIS A 694 9.86 1.68 -41.89
CA HIS A 694 9.58 0.29 -41.51
C HIS A 694 8.65 0.19 -40.29
N HIS A 695 8.57 1.24 -39.46
CA HIS A 695 7.71 1.28 -38.28
C HIS A 695 6.24 1.62 -38.63
N GLN A 696 6.00 2.40 -39.68
CA GLN A 696 4.65 2.78 -40.09
C GLN A 696 3.86 1.62 -40.73
N ILE A 697 4.53 0.64 -41.35
CA ILE A 697 3.89 -0.49 -42.05
C ILE A 697 3.05 -1.41 -41.15
N ARG A 698 3.18 -1.27 -39.82
CA ARG A 698 2.62 -2.25 -38.87
C ARG A 698 1.75 -1.66 -37.77
N CYS A 699 1.53 -0.36 -37.70
CA CYS A 699 0.74 0.22 -36.61
C CYS A 699 -0.79 0.04 -36.75
N LEU A 700 -1.26 -0.89 -37.60
CA LEU A 700 -2.64 -1.35 -37.69
C LEU A 700 -2.79 -2.75 -37.09
#